data_AF-A0A950Y6J5-F1
#
_entry.id   AF-A0A950Y6J5-F1
#
_cell.length_a   1.000
_cell.length_b   1.000
_cell.length_c   1.000
_cell.angle_alpha   90.00
_cell.angle_beta   90.00
_cell.angle_gamma   90.00
#
_symmetry.space_group_name_H-M   'P 1'
#
loop_
_entity.id
_entity.type
_entity.pdbx_description
1 polymer ?
#
loop_
_entity_poly.entity_id
_entity_poly.type
_entity_poly.pdbx_seq_one_letter_code
_entity_poly.pdbx_strand_id
1 'polypeptide(L)'
;MEASGTSSVHRDADDIAEDGGAGTGAAGGAGTGAAGTGAPEAATPPVPPAAGSQAPPQGRRRFGSRETLILTVCCVAQFMVILDLSIVNVALPSIQSSLNFTSADLQWVVDAYAIAFAGFLMLGGRAADQLGQRRVFVAALILFSITSLVGGAAVNRQMLLVARGVQGFSCAFMAASSLAIITSSFPPGPQLHRAIGLWAAMNGLGGAAGTLFGGVITETLSWRWVLLINPPIGIATAIVAFAVVAGRRRGQAGRSFDVPGAVTLTLGQVVLVYGVVQAGLRGWHAGLALGPILAGLALLGVFCVIETRFASDPLVPFKDLTKPLQVANGIVVLFSAALFPMWYLSSLYLQQVLGLSPLHAGLTFLPMALTIMFVARSAGKLVSRFGVRAVLGSGLLMMTAGMLLFTKIAASGSAVVYVILPGVLTAAGIGMSIVPSTIAATQGAKQGQQGLASGLVNTSRQIGGGLGIAVLITLATALSSHLIGMGHAVLPALTDGFRLGYFIAAGLCAAAALATFTLVAKPAAAQPAPATGRSPVLLVAAGVIAAFVALAFAFGGSHGAPLGSYTMSSTYRYASAPDLHPPVIQTTIPTRTSKLAPGYIFTANFYDLNHPPMRGQSGPLILDNRLQPVWFKPVPTQDVAGNLSLQVYDGKPVLAWWQGTITTTGDTETGEDVIVDQHYRPVATLRGAGGWVLTLHEILIRGRYAWVTANKNIPRNLSRYGGAYNGALIDSAVQEYDLDTGKLLYSWDALDHIPLSDSRASLPTNGFPWDAYHVNSINLLGDGTFVVSMRNTWAAYKVSIATGAIQWTLGGRHSSFKVDKGADFEWQHDVVVYPGTPLVTLFDDHCCQITGGGTYVNPTAPSRALVLKLDPGTHIATLAGQYGHGSNFDAEYMGSTEPLTNGNEFVGWGSAPFFSEFDSSGNMLLDARLPGSDISYRATLEPWVGQPLDPPAGAARRTGSRTVVYASWNGATQVKAWRVLGGSGAGALTSVASAGKSGFETAIPVTEAARTFQVQALDERGRTIGTSRPFTVTDG
;
A
#
# COMPACT_ATOMS: atom_id res chain seq x y z
N MET A 1 27.92 -28.88 -36.64
CA MET A 1 28.42 -28.18 -35.45
C MET A 1 27.40 -28.36 -34.32
N GLU A 2 27.47 -29.39 -33.47
CA GLU A 2 28.62 -30.22 -33.03
C GLU A 2 29.73 -29.36 -32.41
N ALA A 3 30.34 -29.67 -31.26
CA ALA A 3 30.39 -30.89 -30.44
C ALA A 3 29.91 -30.60 -28.99
N SER A 4 29.34 -31.49 -28.15
CA SER A 4 29.55 -32.93 -27.85
C SER A 4 30.83 -33.24 -27.05
N GLY A 5 30.70 -34.04 -25.96
CA GLY A 5 31.80 -34.35 -25.02
C GLY A 5 31.31 -34.78 -23.62
N THR A 6 30.35 -35.71 -23.49
CA THR A 6 30.60 -37.15 -23.21
C THR A 6 31.23 -37.43 -21.83
N SER A 7 30.47 -37.89 -20.82
CA SER A 7 30.17 -39.33 -20.52
C SER A 7 30.99 -39.82 -19.29
N SER A 8 30.78 -40.99 -18.65
CA SER A 8 30.06 -42.23 -19.00
C SER A 8 29.66 -43.03 -17.72
N VAL A 9 28.48 -43.67 -17.61
CA VAL A 9 28.23 -45.15 -17.77
C VAL A 9 28.52 -45.98 -16.48
N HIS A 10 27.86 -47.10 -16.08
CA HIS A 10 26.95 -48.12 -16.65
C HIS A 10 25.64 -48.28 -15.81
N ARG A 11 24.46 -48.69 -16.36
CA ARG A 11 23.89 -50.07 -16.58
C ARG A 11 23.88 -51.01 -15.36
N ASP A 12 22.90 -51.89 -15.08
CA ASP A 12 21.47 -52.16 -15.47
C ASP A 12 20.87 -52.97 -14.25
N ALA A 13 19.73 -53.70 -14.18
CA ALA A 13 18.68 -54.22 -15.07
C ALA A 13 17.37 -54.54 -14.26
N ASP A 14 16.35 -55.17 -14.87
CA ASP A 14 15.04 -55.51 -14.27
C ASP A 14 14.85 -56.97 -13.78
N ASP A 15 13.82 -57.16 -12.94
CA ASP A 15 13.04 -58.38 -12.59
C ASP A 15 13.68 -59.68 -12.04
N ILE A 16 13.12 -60.19 -10.93
CA ILE A 16 12.52 -61.54 -10.76
C ILE A 16 11.82 -61.65 -9.37
N ALA A 17 10.95 -62.66 -9.19
CA ALA A 17 9.94 -62.73 -8.12
C ALA A 17 10.22 -63.76 -6.99
N GLU A 18 9.32 -63.71 -5.99
CA GLU A 18 8.80 -64.80 -5.13
C GLU A 18 9.58 -65.39 -3.92
N ASP A 19 8.86 -65.33 -2.78
CA ASP A 19 8.62 -66.38 -1.75
C ASP A 19 9.55 -66.56 -0.53
N GLY A 20 9.02 -67.24 0.52
CA GLY A 20 9.79 -68.00 1.51
C GLY A 20 10.03 -67.35 2.89
N GLY A 21 8.99 -67.13 3.70
CA GLY A 21 9.11 -66.54 5.05
C GLY A 21 9.55 -67.49 6.19
N ALA A 22 9.56 -66.99 7.44
CA ALA A 22 9.79 -67.78 8.66
C ALA A 22 9.18 -67.14 9.93
N GLY A 23 8.79 -67.95 10.93
CA GLY A 23 8.70 -67.52 12.34
C GLY A 23 7.34 -67.62 13.06
N THR A 24 6.94 -68.83 13.49
CA THR A 24 5.88 -69.05 14.51
C THR A 24 6.30 -70.14 15.50
N GLY A 25 6.03 -69.97 16.81
CA GLY A 25 6.34 -71.00 17.83
C GLY A 25 5.66 -70.75 19.19
N ALA A 26 5.31 -71.84 19.89
CA ALA A 26 4.59 -71.89 21.18
C ALA A 26 4.91 -73.24 21.90
N ALA A 27 4.51 -73.55 23.14
CA ALA A 27 3.62 -72.89 24.10
C ALA A 27 4.26 -72.93 25.53
N GLY A 28 3.60 -73.06 26.69
CA GLY A 28 2.20 -73.29 27.08
C GLY A 28 2.07 -73.60 28.59
N GLY A 29 0.88 -73.95 29.09
CA GLY A 29 0.68 -74.36 30.50
C GLY A 29 -0.75 -74.87 30.81
N ALA A 30 -0.85 -75.99 31.53
CA ALA A 30 -2.09 -76.74 31.85
C ALA A 30 -2.99 -76.08 32.93
N GLY A 31 -4.24 -76.53 33.21
CA GLY A 31 -5.08 -77.59 32.63
C GLY A 31 -6.15 -78.12 33.62
N THR A 32 -6.93 -79.15 33.22
CA THR A 32 -8.10 -79.75 33.95
C THR A 32 -9.32 -78.81 34.09
N GLY A 33 -10.56 -79.25 34.38
CA GLY A 33 -11.16 -80.59 34.60
C GLY A 33 -12.67 -80.43 34.90
N ALA A 34 -13.51 -81.47 34.74
CA ALA A 34 -14.98 -81.32 34.72
C ALA A 34 -15.78 -82.23 35.67
N ALA A 35 -17.04 -81.82 35.91
CA ALA A 35 -18.16 -82.50 36.61
C ALA A 35 -18.11 -82.59 38.16
N GLY A 36 -19.28 -82.40 38.80
CA GLY A 36 -19.45 -82.45 40.27
C GLY A 36 -20.83 -81.97 40.77
N THR A 37 -21.75 -82.91 40.97
CA THR A 37 -23.12 -82.84 41.53
C THR A 37 -23.37 -81.93 42.76
N GLY A 38 -24.55 -81.29 42.87
CA GLY A 38 -25.09 -80.76 44.14
C GLY A 38 -26.36 -79.88 44.02
N ALA A 39 -27.35 -80.11 44.90
CA ALA A 39 -28.62 -79.36 45.07
C ALA A 39 -29.00 -79.36 46.58
N PRO A 40 -30.07 -78.67 47.08
CA PRO A 40 -31.11 -77.88 46.40
C PRO A 40 -31.43 -76.49 47.06
N GLU A 41 -32.51 -75.87 46.58
CA GLU A 41 -33.46 -74.92 47.24
C GLU A 41 -33.00 -73.81 48.23
N ALA A 42 -33.27 -72.56 47.84
CA ALA A 42 -34.29 -71.71 48.49
C ALA A 42 -34.78 -70.63 47.50
N ALA A 43 -36.04 -70.16 47.59
CA ALA A 43 -36.69 -69.44 46.49
C ALA A 43 -37.10 -67.98 46.79
N THR A 44 -37.16 -67.15 45.73
CA THR A 44 -38.04 -65.96 45.63
C THR A 44 -38.32 -65.66 44.13
N PRO A 45 -39.52 -65.16 43.75
CA PRO A 45 -39.95 -65.12 42.34
C PRO A 45 -39.81 -63.68 41.73
N PRO A 46 -40.28 -63.38 40.49
CA PRO A 46 -39.40 -63.05 39.38
C PRO A 46 -39.34 -61.55 39.01
N VAL A 47 -38.30 -61.16 38.28
CA VAL A 47 -38.17 -59.85 37.60
C VAL A 47 -37.84 -60.09 36.11
N PRO A 48 -38.39 -59.32 35.15
CA PRO A 48 -38.19 -59.56 33.70
C PRO A 48 -36.72 -59.45 33.23
N PRO A 49 -36.36 -60.10 32.10
CA PRO A 49 -34.97 -60.28 31.70
C PRO A 49 -34.28 -58.99 31.21
N ALA A 50 -32.98 -58.88 31.49
CA ALA A 50 -32.14 -57.79 31.02
C ALA A 50 -31.89 -57.86 29.50
N ALA A 51 -31.84 -56.69 28.86
CA ALA A 51 -31.57 -56.55 27.43
C ALA A 51 -30.46 -55.51 27.17
N GLY A 52 -29.64 -55.75 26.14
CA GLY A 52 -28.65 -54.80 25.64
C GLY A 52 -27.24 -54.99 26.20
N SER A 53 -26.45 -55.85 25.54
CA SER A 53 -25.00 -55.86 25.69
C SER A 53 -24.39 -54.52 25.22
N GLN A 54 -23.31 -54.08 25.86
CA GLN A 54 -22.61 -52.86 25.45
C GLN A 54 -21.93 -53.09 24.08
N ALA A 55 -22.25 -52.25 23.10
CA ALA A 55 -21.56 -52.27 21.82
C ALA A 55 -20.11 -51.78 21.97
N PRO A 56 -19.13 -52.37 21.24
CA PRO A 56 -17.73 -51.97 21.33
C PRO A 56 -17.51 -50.51 20.88
N PRO A 57 -16.42 -49.85 21.33
CA PRO A 57 -16.17 -48.44 21.08
C PRO A 57 -16.14 -48.13 19.58
N GLN A 58 -16.98 -47.20 19.14
CA GLN A 58 -17.15 -46.90 17.72
C GLN A 58 -15.89 -46.29 17.10
N GLY A 59 -15.13 -47.14 16.40
CA GLY A 59 -14.03 -46.72 15.54
C GLY A 59 -14.46 -45.66 14.50
N ARG A 60 -13.51 -44.85 14.04
CA ARG A 60 -13.73 -43.70 13.15
C ARG A 60 -14.39 -44.09 11.82
N ARG A 61 -15.73 -44.17 11.77
CA ARG A 61 -16.48 -44.27 10.51
C ARG A 61 -16.12 -43.07 9.63
N ARG A 62 -15.54 -43.34 8.45
CA ARG A 62 -15.36 -42.35 7.38
C ARG A 62 -16.74 -41.95 6.85
N PHE A 63 -16.85 -40.75 6.29
CA PHE A 63 -18.06 -40.35 5.55
C PHE A 63 -18.21 -41.23 4.30
N GLY A 64 -19.45 -41.53 3.92
CA GLY A 64 -19.74 -42.17 2.64
C GLY A 64 -19.39 -41.25 1.46
N SER A 65 -19.21 -41.80 0.26
CA SER A 65 -18.83 -41.02 -0.93
C SER A 65 -19.82 -39.88 -1.23
N ARG A 66 -21.12 -40.16 -1.10
CA ARG A 66 -22.19 -39.15 -1.26
C ARG A 66 -22.16 -38.08 -0.17
N GLU A 67 -22.02 -38.48 1.09
CA GLU A 67 -21.91 -37.55 2.23
C GLU A 67 -20.70 -36.62 2.08
N THR A 68 -19.57 -37.18 1.66
CA THR A 68 -18.34 -36.45 1.35
C THR A 68 -18.59 -35.40 0.28
N LEU A 69 -19.26 -35.75 -0.82
CA LEU A 69 -19.60 -34.79 -1.88
C LEU A 69 -20.56 -33.69 -1.41
N ILE A 70 -21.58 -34.02 -0.59
CA ILE A 70 -22.48 -33.01 0.01
C ILE A 70 -21.69 -32.03 0.87
N LEU A 71 -20.81 -32.53 1.73
CA LEU A 71 -19.96 -31.70 2.58
C LEU A 71 -19.00 -30.85 1.74
N THR A 72 -18.38 -31.41 0.70
CA THR A 72 -17.50 -30.68 -0.21
C THR A 72 -18.21 -29.51 -0.87
N VAL A 73 -19.39 -29.68 -1.49
CA VAL A 73 -20.08 -28.55 -2.13
C VAL A 73 -20.55 -27.48 -1.13
N CYS A 74 -20.94 -27.88 0.08
CA CYS A 74 -21.32 -26.93 1.13
C CYS A 74 -20.10 -26.17 1.67
N CYS A 75 -18.95 -26.83 1.82
CA CYS A 75 -17.69 -26.21 2.21
C CYS A 75 -17.15 -25.28 1.12
N VAL A 76 -17.17 -25.69 -0.16
CA VAL A 76 -16.73 -24.84 -1.28
C VAL A 76 -17.61 -23.60 -1.39
N ALA A 77 -18.94 -23.73 -1.27
CA ALA A 77 -19.82 -22.56 -1.26
C ALA A 77 -19.52 -21.60 -0.09
N GLN A 78 -19.30 -22.11 1.13
CA GLN A 78 -18.97 -21.27 2.28
C GLN A 78 -17.56 -20.65 2.18
N PHE A 79 -16.61 -21.37 1.58
CA PHE A 79 -15.29 -20.86 1.26
C PHE A 79 -15.40 -19.71 0.25
N MET A 80 -16.15 -19.88 -0.85
CA MET A 80 -16.38 -18.84 -1.85
C MET A 80 -17.02 -17.58 -1.26
N VAL A 81 -18.05 -17.70 -0.40
CA VAL A 81 -18.68 -16.56 0.28
C VAL A 81 -17.65 -15.72 1.06
N ILE A 82 -16.75 -16.37 1.81
CA ILE A 82 -15.82 -15.64 2.68
C ILE A 82 -14.52 -15.26 1.97
N LEU A 83 -14.12 -16.02 0.94
CA LEU A 83 -13.11 -15.63 -0.04
C LEU A 83 -13.52 -14.31 -0.69
N ASP A 84 -14.70 -14.25 -1.29
CA ASP A 84 -15.23 -13.09 -2.04
C ASP A 84 -15.45 -11.82 -1.18
N LEU A 85 -15.71 -11.99 0.12
CA LEU A 85 -15.72 -10.88 1.08
C LEU A 85 -14.30 -10.39 1.43
N SER A 86 -13.31 -11.29 1.49
CA SER A 86 -11.94 -10.99 1.91
C SER A 86 -11.07 -10.46 0.76
N ILE A 87 -11.11 -11.15 -0.37
CA ILE A 87 -10.24 -10.98 -1.55
C ILE A 87 -10.33 -9.60 -2.19
N VAL A 88 -11.52 -8.98 -2.13
CA VAL A 88 -11.79 -7.66 -2.67
C VAL A 88 -11.08 -6.56 -1.86
N ASN A 89 -10.88 -6.73 -0.54
CA ASN A 89 -10.30 -5.67 0.31
C ASN A 89 -8.86 -5.30 -0.08
N VAL A 90 -8.08 -6.26 -0.57
CA VAL A 90 -6.72 -6.03 -1.08
C VAL A 90 -6.74 -5.36 -2.45
N ALA A 91 -7.77 -5.64 -3.26
CA ALA A 91 -7.95 -5.11 -4.60
C ALA A 91 -8.59 -3.70 -4.66
N LEU A 92 -9.04 -3.14 -3.52
CA LEU A 92 -9.79 -1.87 -3.46
C LEU A 92 -9.06 -0.68 -4.12
N PRO A 93 -7.75 -0.44 -3.92
CA PRO A 93 -7.06 0.67 -4.59
C PRO A 93 -7.04 0.53 -6.12
N SER A 94 -6.85 -0.69 -6.64
CA SER A 94 -6.85 -0.96 -8.07
C SER A 94 -8.25 -0.87 -8.70
N ILE A 95 -9.30 -1.24 -7.95
CA ILE A 95 -10.70 -0.98 -8.31
C ILE A 95 -10.97 0.53 -8.35
N GLN A 96 -10.38 1.27 -7.41
CA GLN A 96 -10.58 2.71 -7.24
C GLN A 96 -10.07 3.53 -8.43
N SER A 97 -8.81 3.33 -8.84
CA SER A 97 -8.27 4.01 -10.04
C SER A 97 -8.99 3.54 -11.31
N SER A 98 -9.18 2.23 -11.49
CA SER A 98 -9.76 1.65 -12.72
C SER A 98 -11.20 2.06 -13.03
N LEU A 99 -11.98 2.53 -12.04
CA LEU A 99 -13.39 2.87 -12.17
C LEU A 99 -13.76 4.24 -11.59
N ASN A 100 -12.76 5.05 -11.21
CA ASN A 100 -12.91 6.40 -10.66
C ASN A 100 -13.88 6.48 -9.46
N PHE A 101 -13.64 5.64 -8.44
CA PHE A 101 -14.41 5.66 -7.19
C PHE A 101 -13.89 6.71 -6.21
N THR A 102 -14.76 7.57 -5.66
CA THR A 102 -14.46 8.27 -4.40
C THR A 102 -14.31 7.23 -3.27
N SER A 103 -13.55 7.44 -2.19
CA SER A 103 -13.39 6.37 -1.18
C SER A 103 -14.67 6.10 -0.39
N ALA A 104 -15.54 7.10 -0.28
CA ALA A 104 -16.91 6.94 0.18
C ALA A 104 -17.74 6.04 -0.74
N ASP A 105 -17.61 6.19 -2.07
CA ASP A 105 -18.22 5.25 -3.03
C ASP A 105 -17.51 3.87 -3.00
N LEU A 106 -16.20 3.82 -2.74
CA LEU A 106 -15.39 2.59 -2.72
C LEU A 106 -15.77 1.68 -1.54
N GLN A 107 -16.09 2.28 -0.39
CA GLN A 107 -16.59 1.57 0.79
C GLN A 107 -17.82 0.69 0.43
N TRP A 108 -18.67 1.15 -0.51
CA TRP A 108 -19.82 0.39 -0.99
C TRP A 108 -19.48 -0.89 -1.76
N VAL A 109 -18.26 -1.04 -2.31
CA VAL A 109 -17.83 -2.29 -2.94
C VAL A 109 -17.76 -3.43 -1.91
N VAL A 110 -17.54 -3.10 -0.63
CA VAL A 110 -17.63 -4.01 0.52
C VAL A 110 -19.03 -3.97 1.13
N ASP A 111 -19.56 -2.78 1.43
CA ASP A 111 -20.80 -2.63 2.19
C ASP A 111 -22.07 -3.07 1.43
N ALA A 112 -22.17 -2.83 0.12
CA ALA A 112 -23.33 -3.28 -0.66
C ALA A 112 -23.46 -4.81 -0.62
N TYR A 113 -22.33 -5.52 -0.68
CA TYR A 113 -22.26 -6.96 -0.48
C TYR A 113 -22.60 -7.34 0.97
N ALA A 114 -21.94 -6.71 1.96
CA ALA A 114 -22.06 -7.10 3.37
C ALA A 114 -23.46 -6.86 3.94
N ILE A 115 -24.13 -5.76 3.57
CA ILE A 115 -25.47 -5.40 4.00
C ILE A 115 -26.52 -6.31 3.32
N ALA A 116 -26.41 -6.53 2.01
CA ALA A 116 -27.31 -7.45 1.32
C ALA A 116 -27.17 -8.88 1.87
N PHE A 117 -25.94 -9.33 2.15
CA PHE A 117 -25.68 -10.59 2.82
C PHE A 117 -26.31 -10.63 4.23
N ALA A 118 -26.22 -9.55 5.02
CA ALA A 118 -26.76 -9.48 6.37
C ALA A 118 -28.31 -9.54 6.41
N GLY A 119 -28.97 -8.63 5.68
CA GLY A 119 -30.42 -8.47 5.71
C GLY A 119 -31.17 -9.66 5.13
N PHE A 120 -30.65 -10.26 4.05
CA PHE A 120 -31.30 -11.40 3.40
C PHE A 120 -30.94 -12.78 3.98
N LEU A 121 -30.00 -12.89 4.94
CA LEU A 121 -29.57 -14.19 5.49
C LEU A 121 -30.73 -14.98 6.14
N MET A 122 -31.57 -14.28 6.91
CA MET A 122 -32.71 -14.90 7.62
C MET A 122 -33.83 -15.28 6.65
N LEU A 123 -34.05 -14.47 5.61
CA LEU A 123 -34.97 -14.79 4.51
C LEU A 123 -34.47 -16.01 3.71
N GLY A 124 -33.18 -16.08 3.41
CA GLY A 124 -32.54 -17.18 2.69
C GLY A 124 -32.70 -18.52 3.40
N GLY A 125 -32.61 -18.55 4.73
CA GLY A 125 -32.90 -19.74 5.54
C GLY A 125 -34.36 -20.21 5.40
N ARG A 126 -35.33 -19.31 5.64
CA ARG A 126 -36.77 -19.63 5.47
C ARG A 126 -37.10 -20.07 4.04
N ALA A 127 -36.47 -19.46 3.03
CA ALA A 127 -36.62 -19.84 1.63
C ALA A 127 -36.04 -21.24 1.33
N ALA A 128 -34.88 -21.58 1.87
CA ALA A 128 -34.28 -22.91 1.73
C ALA A 128 -35.19 -24.02 2.29
N ASP A 129 -35.81 -23.78 3.44
CA ASP A 129 -36.71 -24.73 4.10
C ASP A 129 -38.05 -24.89 3.35
N GLN A 130 -38.65 -23.81 2.83
CA GLN A 130 -39.94 -23.88 2.12
C GLN A 130 -39.84 -24.27 0.63
N LEU A 131 -38.92 -23.66 -0.12
CA LEU A 131 -38.81 -23.84 -1.58
C LEU A 131 -37.99 -25.08 -1.96
N GLY A 132 -37.29 -25.66 -0.99
CA GLY A 132 -36.50 -26.88 -1.09
C GLY A 132 -35.01 -26.60 -1.27
N GLN A 133 -34.24 -26.97 -0.24
CA GLN A 133 -32.81 -26.64 -0.06
C GLN A 133 -31.96 -26.77 -1.33
N ARG A 134 -32.12 -27.86 -2.11
CA ARG A 134 -31.39 -28.05 -3.40
C ARG A 134 -31.66 -26.94 -4.42
N ARG A 135 -32.92 -26.53 -4.60
CA ARG A 135 -33.30 -25.52 -5.60
C ARG A 135 -32.70 -24.17 -5.24
N VAL A 136 -32.83 -23.79 -3.97
CA VAL A 136 -32.35 -22.48 -3.47
C VAL A 136 -30.82 -22.43 -3.51
N PHE A 137 -30.13 -23.48 -3.07
CA PHE A 137 -28.66 -23.54 -3.09
C PHE A 137 -28.09 -23.48 -4.52
N VAL A 138 -28.64 -24.25 -5.46
CA VAL A 138 -28.19 -24.25 -6.87
C VAL A 138 -28.49 -22.93 -7.56
N ALA A 139 -29.68 -22.34 -7.35
CA ALA A 139 -30.03 -21.04 -7.90
C ALA A 139 -29.11 -19.93 -7.36
N ALA A 140 -28.78 -19.96 -6.07
CA ALA A 140 -27.89 -18.98 -5.44
C ALA A 140 -26.42 -19.14 -5.87
N LEU A 141 -25.95 -20.36 -6.15
CA LEU A 141 -24.64 -20.59 -6.78
C LEU A 141 -24.58 -20.03 -8.20
N ILE A 142 -25.63 -20.26 -9.01
CA ILE A 142 -25.70 -19.74 -10.39
C ILE A 142 -25.78 -18.20 -10.39
N LEU A 143 -26.63 -17.61 -9.55
CA LEU A 143 -26.74 -16.15 -9.43
C LEU A 143 -25.44 -15.52 -8.90
N PHE A 144 -24.70 -16.19 -8.01
CA PHE A 144 -23.37 -15.74 -7.58
C PHE A 144 -22.35 -15.79 -8.72
N SER A 145 -22.32 -16.88 -9.51
CA SER A 145 -21.46 -16.96 -10.70
C SER A 145 -21.79 -15.88 -11.73
N ILE A 146 -23.07 -15.58 -11.99
CA ILE A 146 -23.48 -14.53 -12.92
C ILE A 146 -23.12 -13.13 -12.39
N THR A 147 -23.41 -12.84 -11.12
CA THR A 147 -23.10 -11.52 -10.53
C THR A 147 -21.60 -11.27 -10.40
N SER A 148 -20.81 -12.29 -10.06
CA SER A 148 -19.34 -12.19 -10.04
C SER A 148 -18.75 -12.05 -11.45
N LEU A 149 -19.36 -12.66 -12.48
CA LEU A 149 -18.98 -12.42 -13.88
C LEU A 149 -19.27 -10.96 -14.30
N VAL A 150 -20.45 -10.43 -13.96
CA VAL A 150 -20.83 -9.02 -14.22
C VAL A 150 -19.92 -8.05 -13.46
N GLY A 151 -19.55 -8.35 -12.22
CA GLY A 151 -18.62 -7.55 -11.43
C GLY A 151 -17.18 -7.59 -11.98
N GLY A 152 -16.70 -8.74 -12.44
CA GLY A 152 -15.41 -8.84 -13.14
C GLY A 152 -15.39 -8.12 -14.49
N ALA A 153 -16.55 -8.06 -15.17
CA ALA A 153 -16.74 -7.33 -16.42
C ALA A 153 -17.12 -5.85 -16.24
N ALA A 154 -17.00 -5.27 -15.04
CA ALA A 154 -17.49 -3.91 -14.81
C ALA A 154 -16.69 -2.83 -15.57
N VAL A 155 -17.44 -1.94 -16.23
CA VAL A 155 -16.93 -0.77 -16.98
C VAL A 155 -17.22 0.56 -16.28
N ASN A 156 -18.00 0.57 -15.20
CA ASN A 156 -18.26 1.75 -14.37
C ASN A 156 -18.59 1.34 -12.92
N ARG A 157 -18.51 2.33 -12.01
CA ARG A 157 -18.79 2.14 -10.57
C ARG A 157 -20.19 1.57 -10.29
N GLN A 158 -21.22 2.01 -11.01
CA GLN A 158 -22.61 1.58 -10.80
C GLN A 158 -22.79 0.09 -11.09
N MET A 159 -22.22 -0.40 -12.20
CA MET A 159 -22.25 -1.80 -12.59
C MET A 159 -21.58 -2.70 -11.54
N LEU A 160 -20.44 -2.28 -10.99
CA LEU A 160 -19.78 -3.02 -9.91
C LEU A 160 -20.60 -3.01 -8.61
N LEU A 161 -21.13 -1.86 -8.18
CA LEU A 161 -21.92 -1.76 -6.94
C LEU A 161 -23.22 -2.58 -7.01
N VAL A 162 -23.93 -2.55 -8.13
CA VAL A 162 -25.12 -3.39 -8.35
C VAL A 162 -24.74 -4.87 -8.35
N ALA A 163 -23.63 -5.25 -9.02
CA ALA A 163 -23.12 -6.62 -8.97
C ALA A 163 -22.83 -7.07 -7.53
N ARG A 164 -22.06 -6.29 -6.74
CA ARG A 164 -21.75 -6.58 -5.33
C ARG A 164 -22.99 -6.73 -4.47
N GLY A 165 -24.00 -5.88 -4.64
CA GLY A 165 -25.27 -5.96 -3.91
C GLY A 165 -26.04 -7.26 -4.19
N VAL A 166 -26.23 -7.61 -5.48
CA VAL A 166 -26.93 -8.85 -5.85
C VAL A 166 -26.09 -10.10 -5.53
N GLN A 167 -24.76 -9.99 -5.59
CA GLN A 167 -23.82 -11.03 -5.18
C GLN A 167 -23.93 -11.31 -3.67
N GLY A 168 -23.98 -10.27 -2.83
CA GLY A 168 -24.20 -10.36 -1.39
C GLY A 168 -25.56 -10.99 -1.03
N PHE A 169 -26.64 -10.57 -1.72
CA PHE A 169 -27.94 -11.25 -1.66
C PHE A 169 -27.79 -12.75 -1.98
N SER A 170 -27.10 -13.10 -3.07
CA SER A 170 -26.92 -14.50 -3.47
C SER A 170 -26.15 -15.30 -2.42
N CYS A 171 -25.08 -14.73 -1.87
CA CYS A 171 -24.32 -15.33 -0.78
C CYS A 171 -25.16 -15.59 0.48
N ALA A 172 -26.15 -14.74 0.78
CA ALA A 172 -27.05 -14.94 1.92
C ALA A 172 -27.84 -16.25 1.77
N PHE A 173 -28.38 -16.50 0.57
CA PHE A 173 -29.10 -17.73 0.24
C PHE A 173 -28.15 -18.94 0.13
N MET A 174 -26.93 -18.78 -0.41
CA MET A 174 -25.91 -19.84 -0.43
C MET A 174 -25.53 -20.31 0.98
N ALA A 175 -25.13 -19.37 1.85
CA ALA A 175 -24.66 -19.67 3.20
C ALA A 175 -25.76 -20.36 4.03
N ALA A 176 -26.96 -19.77 4.07
CA ALA A 176 -28.10 -20.33 4.78
C ALA A 176 -28.49 -21.73 4.25
N SER A 177 -28.56 -21.91 2.92
CA SER A 177 -28.91 -23.22 2.34
C SER A 177 -27.83 -24.26 2.59
N SER A 178 -26.54 -23.91 2.54
CA SER A 178 -25.44 -24.86 2.76
C SER A 178 -25.45 -25.44 4.18
N LEU A 179 -25.69 -24.60 5.20
CA LEU A 179 -25.83 -25.06 6.58
C LEU A 179 -27.10 -25.92 6.75
N ALA A 180 -28.22 -25.51 6.15
CA ALA A 180 -29.48 -26.25 6.18
C ALA A 180 -29.34 -27.65 5.54
N ILE A 181 -28.61 -27.77 4.43
CA ILE A 181 -28.26 -29.04 3.77
C ILE A 181 -27.40 -29.92 4.67
N ILE A 182 -26.38 -29.36 5.34
CA ILE A 182 -25.56 -30.12 6.31
C ILE A 182 -26.44 -30.64 7.45
N THR A 183 -27.26 -29.81 8.06
CA THR A 183 -28.14 -30.22 9.17
C THR A 183 -29.23 -31.20 8.77
N SER A 184 -29.64 -31.25 7.49
CA SER A 184 -30.65 -32.20 7.01
C SER A 184 -30.06 -33.50 6.44
N SER A 185 -28.76 -33.51 6.07
CA SER A 185 -28.11 -34.65 5.40
C SER A 185 -27.28 -35.52 6.34
N PHE A 186 -26.78 -34.98 7.46
CA PHE A 186 -25.96 -35.74 8.41
C PHE A 186 -26.77 -36.14 9.66
N PRO A 187 -26.63 -37.37 10.18
CA PRO A 187 -27.36 -37.81 11.36
C PRO A 187 -26.87 -37.08 12.63
N PRO A 188 -27.75 -36.81 13.62
CA PRO A 188 -27.38 -36.20 14.88
C PRO A 188 -26.25 -36.94 15.59
N GLY A 189 -25.24 -36.21 16.08
CA GLY A 189 -24.09 -36.76 16.78
C GLY A 189 -22.74 -36.40 16.14
N PRO A 190 -21.68 -37.22 16.35
CA PRO A 190 -20.31 -36.85 15.98
C PRO A 190 -20.07 -36.52 14.50
N GLN A 191 -20.82 -37.13 13.58
CA GLN A 191 -20.70 -36.87 12.14
C GLN A 191 -21.21 -35.47 11.78
N LEU A 192 -22.41 -35.09 12.25
CA LEU A 192 -22.97 -33.74 12.05
C LEU A 192 -22.09 -32.65 12.69
N HIS A 193 -21.60 -32.86 13.92
CA HIS A 193 -20.70 -31.92 14.57
C HIS A 193 -19.39 -31.72 13.78
N ARG A 194 -18.88 -32.78 13.15
CA ARG A 194 -17.67 -32.73 12.31
C ARG A 194 -17.92 -32.07 10.96
N ALA A 195 -19.10 -32.27 10.36
CA ALA A 195 -19.52 -31.59 9.13
C ALA A 195 -19.69 -30.07 9.36
N ILE A 196 -20.41 -29.66 10.41
CA ILE A 196 -20.53 -28.25 10.81
C ILE A 196 -19.16 -27.65 11.14
N GLY A 197 -18.28 -28.39 11.83
CA GLY A 197 -16.93 -27.94 12.15
C GLY A 197 -16.03 -27.70 10.92
N LEU A 198 -16.16 -28.54 9.88
CA LEU A 198 -15.44 -28.36 8.62
C LEU A 198 -15.99 -27.17 7.81
N TRP A 199 -17.31 -27.03 7.71
CA TRP A 199 -17.98 -25.88 7.10
C TRP A 199 -17.61 -24.57 7.83
N ALA A 200 -17.59 -24.58 9.16
CA ALA A 200 -17.21 -23.42 9.97
C ALA A 200 -15.72 -23.03 9.77
N ALA A 201 -14.83 -24.00 9.54
CA ALA A 201 -13.42 -23.75 9.25
C ALA A 201 -13.21 -23.03 7.90
N MET A 202 -14.14 -23.16 6.94
CA MET A 202 -14.06 -22.46 5.65
C MET A 202 -14.14 -20.94 5.78
N ASN A 203 -14.70 -20.42 6.87
CA ASN A 203 -14.68 -18.97 7.14
C ASN A 203 -13.25 -18.47 7.43
N GLY A 204 -12.47 -19.22 8.21
CA GLY A 204 -11.06 -18.88 8.47
C GLY A 204 -10.19 -19.08 7.22
N LEU A 205 -10.41 -20.17 6.49
CA LEU A 205 -9.67 -20.49 5.28
C LEU A 205 -9.96 -19.52 4.13
N GLY A 206 -11.23 -19.14 3.92
CA GLY A 206 -11.63 -18.13 2.92
C GLY A 206 -11.06 -16.75 3.23
N GLY A 207 -11.02 -16.36 4.50
CA GLY A 207 -10.37 -15.13 4.94
C GLY A 207 -8.88 -15.11 4.55
N ALA A 208 -8.13 -16.15 4.95
CA ALA A 208 -6.69 -16.29 4.66
C ALA A 208 -6.38 -16.37 3.16
N ALA A 209 -7.17 -17.16 2.42
CA ALA A 209 -7.04 -17.31 0.98
C ALA A 209 -7.37 -15.99 0.26
N GLY A 210 -8.32 -15.22 0.77
CA GLY A 210 -8.71 -13.93 0.18
C GLY A 210 -7.60 -12.90 0.26
N THR A 211 -6.96 -12.70 1.41
CA THR A 211 -5.86 -11.73 1.49
C THR A 211 -4.67 -12.13 0.63
N LEU A 212 -4.33 -13.43 0.58
CA LEU A 212 -3.23 -13.94 -0.23
C LEU A 212 -3.52 -13.88 -1.74
N PHE A 213 -4.60 -14.53 -2.20
CA PHE A 213 -4.95 -14.55 -3.63
C PHE A 213 -5.40 -13.18 -4.14
N GLY A 214 -5.97 -12.33 -3.28
CA GLY A 214 -6.33 -10.96 -3.64
C GLY A 214 -5.12 -10.13 -4.03
N GLY A 215 -4.03 -10.22 -3.25
CA GLY A 215 -2.74 -9.63 -3.61
C GLY A 215 -2.18 -10.20 -4.91
N VAL A 216 -1.99 -11.52 -4.96
CA VAL A 216 -1.42 -12.21 -6.14
C VAL A 216 -2.20 -11.87 -7.42
N ILE A 217 -3.54 -12.01 -7.42
CA ILE A 217 -4.36 -11.84 -8.63
C ILE A 217 -4.47 -10.38 -9.05
N THR A 218 -4.50 -9.44 -8.10
CA THR A 218 -4.54 -8.01 -8.42
C THR A 218 -3.23 -7.56 -9.05
N GLU A 219 -2.10 -8.03 -8.53
CA GLU A 219 -0.74 -7.61 -8.95
C GLU A 219 -0.27 -8.32 -10.23
N THR A 220 -0.56 -9.61 -10.39
CA THR A 220 -0.09 -10.42 -11.54
C THR A 220 -1.04 -10.48 -12.73
N LEU A 221 -2.30 -10.05 -12.58
CA LEU A 221 -3.32 -10.10 -13.64
C LEU A 221 -4.15 -8.82 -13.70
N SER A 222 -5.08 -8.64 -12.75
CA SER A 222 -5.96 -7.47 -12.61
C SER A 222 -6.95 -7.73 -11.47
N TRP A 223 -7.40 -6.68 -10.77
CA TRP A 223 -8.53 -6.77 -9.84
C TRP A 223 -9.78 -7.42 -10.46
N ARG A 224 -9.97 -7.36 -11.79
CA ARG A 224 -11.11 -8.02 -12.44
C ARG A 224 -11.11 -9.53 -12.20
N TRP A 225 -9.94 -10.17 -12.19
CA TRP A 225 -9.80 -11.61 -11.98
C TRP A 225 -10.15 -12.06 -10.56
N VAL A 226 -10.10 -11.15 -9.58
CA VAL A 226 -10.58 -11.37 -8.21
C VAL A 226 -12.06 -11.74 -8.18
N LEU A 227 -12.85 -11.27 -9.17
CA LEU A 227 -14.26 -11.64 -9.36
C LEU A 227 -14.46 -12.71 -10.45
N LEU A 228 -13.58 -12.80 -11.46
CA LEU A 228 -13.69 -13.83 -12.53
C LEU A 228 -13.21 -15.24 -12.11
N ILE A 229 -12.53 -15.40 -10.98
CA ILE A 229 -12.19 -16.72 -10.41
C ILE A 229 -13.43 -17.47 -9.88
N ASN A 230 -14.45 -16.74 -9.42
CA ASN A 230 -15.68 -17.29 -8.83
C ASN A 230 -16.61 -18.02 -9.82
N PRO A 231 -16.94 -17.46 -11.01
CA PRO A 231 -17.85 -18.08 -11.98
C PRO A 231 -17.61 -19.58 -12.27
N PRO A 232 -16.40 -20.04 -12.66
CA PRO A 232 -16.17 -21.45 -12.97
C PRO A 232 -16.34 -22.36 -11.75
N ILE A 233 -15.86 -21.93 -10.58
CA ILE A 233 -15.96 -22.70 -9.32
C ILE A 233 -17.45 -22.82 -8.90
N GLY A 234 -18.21 -21.73 -9.01
CA GLY A 234 -19.64 -21.72 -8.67
C GLY A 234 -20.50 -22.55 -9.62
N ILE A 235 -20.20 -22.54 -10.92
CA ILE A 235 -20.90 -23.37 -11.92
C ILE A 235 -20.59 -24.86 -11.69
N ALA A 236 -19.32 -25.22 -11.49
CA ALA A 236 -18.94 -26.60 -11.16
C ALA A 236 -19.61 -27.08 -9.85
N THR A 237 -19.62 -26.22 -8.82
CA THR A 237 -20.27 -26.50 -7.53
C THR A 237 -21.79 -26.65 -7.69
N ALA A 238 -22.43 -25.83 -8.53
CA ALA A 238 -23.86 -25.93 -8.83
C ALA A 238 -24.23 -27.24 -9.52
N ILE A 239 -23.43 -27.70 -10.49
CA ILE A 239 -23.62 -28.97 -11.18
C ILE A 239 -23.53 -30.16 -10.19
N VAL A 240 -22.47 -30.20 -9.38
CA VAL A 240 -22.29 -31.28 -8.38
C VAL A 240 -23.38 -31.20 -7.30
N ALA A 241 -23.75 -30.01 -6.83
CA ALA A 241 -24.82 -29.84 -5.85
C ALA A 241 -26.18 -30.29 -6.39
N PHE A 242 -26.50 -30.01 -7.66
CA PHE A 242 -27.73 -30.47 -8.29
C PHE A 242 -27.81 -32.00 -8.37
N ALA A 243 -26.71 -32.67 -8.72
CA ALA A 243 -26.65 -34.13 -8.80
C ALA A 243 -26.71 -34.82 -7.42
N VAL A 244 -25.97 -34.29 -6.43
CA VAL A 244 -25.72 -35.01 -5.17
C VAL A 244 -26.75 -34.69 -4.08
N VAL A 245 -27.21 -33.44 -3.95
CA VAL A 245 -28.14 -33.02 -2.89
C VAL A 245 -29.55 -33.57 -3.16
N ALA A 246 -30.22 -34.07 -2.12
CA ALA A 246 -31.55 -34.65 -2.25
C ALA A 246 -32.65 -33.58 -2.45
N GLY A 247 -33.45 -33.72 -3.52
CA GLY A 247 -34.65 -32.91 -3.73
C GLY A 247 -35.84 -33.37 -2.86
N ARG A 248 -35.77 -33.16 -1.54
CA ARG A 248 -36.89 -33.45 -0.62
C ARG A 248 -38.09 -32.53 -0.92
N ARG A 249 -39.32 -33.06 -0.78
CA ARG A 249 -40.58 -32.31 -0.94
C ARG A 249 -40.93 -31.51 0.32
N ARG A 250 -41.79 -30.50 0.16
CA ARG A 250 -42.33 -29.56 1.17
C ARG A 250 -42.55 -30.19 2.56
N GLY A 251 -41.99 -29.56 3.59
CA GLY A 251 -42.53 -29.66 4.96
C GLY A 251 -43.68 -28.66 5.15
N GLN A 252 -44.76 -29.11 5.79
CA GLN A 252 -45.93 -28.34 6.27
C GLN A 252 -46.33 -27.05 5.50
N ALA A 253 -47.41 -27.14 4.70
CA ALA A 253 -48.09 -25.95 4.19
C ALA A 253 -48.74 -25.15 5.33
N GLY A 254 -48.63 -23.82 5.31
CA GLY A 254 -49.35 -22.92 6.23
C GLY A 254 -48.55 -21.74 6.79
N ARG A 255 -47.22 -21.70 6.62
CA ARG A 255 -46.35 -20.65 7.21
C ARG A 255 -45.98 -19.57 6.19
N SER A 256 -46.21 -18.30 6.50
CA SER A 256 -45.99 -17.15 5.61
C SER A 256 -44.53 -16.68 5.61
N PHE A 257 -44.14 -15.95 4.55
CA PHE A 257 -42.89 -15.19 4.52
C PHE A 257 -43.12 -13.79 5.08
N ASP A 258 -42.32 -13.36 6.06
CA ASP A 258 -42.25 -11.95 6.45
C ASP A 258 -41.34 -11.17 5.47
N VAL A 259 -41.86 -10.99 4.26
CA VAL A 259 -41.22 -10.13 3.24
C VAL A 259 -41.18 -8.66 3.70
N PRO A 260 -42.23 -8.08 4.31
CA PRO A 260 -42.16 -6.71 4.85
C PRO A 260 -41.03 -6.51 5.87
N GLY A 261 -40.85 -7.45 6.81
CA GLY A 261 -39.75 -7.45 7.77
C GLY A 261 -38.38 -7.52 7.08
N ALA A 262 -38.19 -8.48 6.17
CA ALA A 262 -36.92 -8.64 5.44
C ALA A 262 -36.55 -7.38 4.63
N VAL A 263 -37.54 -6.77 3.96
CA VAL A 263 -37.36 -5.56 3.13
C VAL A 263 -37.08 -4.33 4.01
N THR A 264 -37.83 -4.12 5.09
CA THR A 264 -37.63 -2.96 5.99
C THR A 264 -36.32 -3.04 6.77
N LEU A 265 -35.90 -4.24 7.21
CA LEU A 265 -34.58 -4.46 7.80
C LEU A 265 -33.45 -4.10 6.83
N THR A 266 -33.51 -4.66 5.61
CA THR A 266 -32.44 -4.48 4.62
C THR A 266 -32.36 -3.05 4.11
N LEU A 267 -33.51 -2.45 3.75
CA LEU A 267 -33.55 -1.04 3.33
C LEU A 267 -33.15 -0.10 4.48
N GLY A 268 -33.57 -0.37 5.71
CA GLY A 268 -33.15 0.42 6.88
C GLY A 268 -31.64 0.42 7.09
N GLN A 269 -30.98 -0.73 6.90
CA GLN A 269 -29.52 -0.84 6.96
C GLN A 269 -28.83 -0.08 5.81
N VAL A 270 -29.26 -0.29 4.56
CA VAL A 270 -28.67 0.40 3.39
C VAL A 270 -28.83 1.92 3.52
N VAL A 271 -30.02 2.40 3.85
CA VAL A 271 -30.32 3.83 3.94
C VAL A 271 -29.62 4.50 5.13
N LEU A 272 -29.46 3.78 6.26
CA LEU A 272 -28.67 4.26 7.41
C LEU A 272 -27.17 4.37 7.09
N VAL A 273 -26.57 3.33 6.50
CA VAL A 273 -25.15 3.35 6.10
C VAL A 273 -24.92 4.45 5.05
N TYR A 274 -25.84 4.62 4.10
CA TYR A 274 -25.81 5.75 3.15
C TYR A 274 -25.85 7.11 3.83
N GLY A 275 -26.68 7.30 4.85
CA GLY A 275 -26.69 8.52 5.63
C GLY A 275 -25.36 8.82 6.32
N VAL A 276 -24.72 7.81 6.90
CA VAL A 276 -23.38 7.95 7.54
C VAL A 276 -22.29 8.26 6.50
N VAL A 277 -22.27 7.57 5.36
CA VAL A 277 -21.29 7.81 4.28
C VAL A 277 -21.49 9.20 3.65
N GLN A 278 -22.74 9.65 3.45
CA GLN A 278 -23.02 11.02 3.02
C GLN A 278 -22.67 12.06 4.10
N ALA A 279 -22.68 11.73 5.39
CA ALA A 279 -22.21 12.62 6.45
C ALA A 279 -20.68 12.86 6.36
N GLY A 280 -19.91 11.84 5.97
CA GLY A 280 -18.49 11.98 5.62
C GLY A 280 -18.25 12.82 4.36
N LEU A 281 -19.09 12.67 3.32
CA LEU A 281 -18.93 13.42 2.07
C LEU A 281 -19.43 14.87 2.12
N ARG A 282 -20.49 15.17 2.88
CA ARG A 282 -21.23 16.44 2.82
C ARG A 282 -21.39 17.14 4.19
N GLY A 283 -20.91 16.53 5.26
CA GLY A 283 -21.10 16.97 6.63
C GLY A 283 -22.37 16.43 7.28
N TRP A 284 -22.29 16.12 8.58
CA TRP A 284 -23.36 15.53 9.40
C TRP A 284 -24.68 16.34 9.42
N HIS A 285 -24.62 17.64 9.15
CA HIS A 285 -25.79 18.54 9.12
C HIS A 285 -26.45 18.65 7.74
N ALA A 286 -25.86 18.08 6.68
CA ALA A 286 -26.45 18.13 5.34
C ALA A 286 -27.75 17.32 5.28
N GLY A 287 -28.80 17.85 4.65
CA GLY A 287 -30.08 17.14 4.49
C GLY A 287 -29.95 15.80 3.76
N LEU A 288 -28.98 15.68 2.85
CA LEU A 288 -28.64 14.43 2.13
C LEU A 288 -27.87 13.39 2.98
N ALA A 289 -27.42 13.76 4.18
CA ALA A 289 -26.87 12.85 5.18
C ALA A 289 -27.91 12.57 6.28
N LEU A 290 -28.42 13.63 6.92
CA LEU A 290 -29.36 13.54 8.03
C LEU A 290 -30.71 12.91 7.62
N GLY A 291 -31.22 13.23 6.43
CA GLY A 291 -32.45 12.65 5.90
C GLY A 291 -32.38 11.11 5.80
N PRO A 292 -31.37 10.55 5.10
CA PRO A 292 -31.15 9.11 5.10
C PRO A 292 -30.80 8.50 6.47
N ILE A 293 -30.05 9.16 7.37
CA ILE A 293 -29.86 8.65 8.74
C ILE A 293 -31.22 8.47 9.44
N LEU A 294 -32.07 9.50 9.42
CA LEU A 294 -33.39 9.47 10.05
C LEU A 294 -34.33 8.46 9.36
N ALA A 295 -34.32 8.38 8.03
CA ALA A 295 -35.12 7.41 7.28
C ALA A 295 -34.68 5.96 7.52
N GLY A 296 -33.37 5.70 7.62
CA GLY A 296 -32.83 4.39 7.96
C GLY A 296 -33.21 3.96 9.38
N LEU A 297 -33.07 4.86 10.35
CA LEU A 297 -33.53 4.64 11.73
C LEU A 297 -35.05 4.41 11.79
N ALA A 298 -35.84 5.16 11.03
CA ALA A 298 -37.29 4.99 10.94
C ALA A 298 -37.68 3.63 10.32
N LEU A 299 -37.01 3.20 9.25
CA LEU A 299 -37.21 1.89 8.62
C LEU A 299 -36.87 0.74 9.58
N LEU A 300 -35.79 0.86 10.37
CA LEU A 300 -35.44 -0.10 11.42
C LEU A 300 -36.47 -0.08 12.58
N GLY A 301 -37.04 1.08 12.89
CA GLY A 301 -38.18 1.20 13.82
C GLY A 301 -39.43 0.51 13.29
N VAL A 302 -39.76 0.68 12.01
CA VAL A 302 -40.88 0.02 11.32
C VAL A 302 -40.67 -1.50 11.27
N PHE A 303 -39.46 -1.98 10.99
CA PHE A 303 -39.09 -3.40 11.10
C PHE A 303 -39.41 -3.95 12.49
N CYS A 304 -38.94 -3.28 13.56
CA CYS A 304 -39.26 -3.67 14.94
C CYS A 304 -40.77 -3.66 15.23
N VAL A 305 -41.54 -2.75 14.64
CA VAL A 305 -43.01 -2.71 14.78
C VAL A 305 -43.68 -3.87 14.01
N ILE A 306 -43.21 -4.21 12.81
CA ILE A 306 -43.70 -5.37 12.04
C ILE A 306 -43.46 -6.66 12.84
N GLU A 307 -42.21 -6.94 13.19
CA GLU A 307 -41.79 -8.15 13.92
C GLU A 307 -42.47 -8.31 15.30
N THR A 308 -42.83 -7.20 15.97
CA THR A 308 -43.47 -7.23 17.30
C THR A 308 -44.99 -7.14 17.29
N ARG A 309 -45.65 -6.64 16.24
CA ARG A 309 -47.12 -6.44 16.22
C ARG A 309 -47.87 -7.11 15.08
N PHE A 310 -47.24 -7.28 13.91
CA PHE A 310 -47.95 -7.68 12.68
C PHE A 310 -47.47 -9.00 12.08
N ALA A 311 -46.22 -9.39 12.33
CA ALA A 311 -45.64 -10.64 11.85
C ALA A 311 -46.30 -11.86 12.51
N SER A 312 -46.93 -12.72 11.70
CA SER A 312 -47.44 -14.02 12.13
C SER A 312 -46.34 -15.07 12.31
N ASP A 313 -45.20 -14.90 11.64
CA ASP A 313 -44.08 -15.85 11.64
C ASP A 313 -42.70 -15.11 11.59
N PRO A 314 -42.43 -14.20 12.55
CA PRO A 314 -41.34 -13.21 12.54
C PRO A 314 -39.95 -13.77 12.21
N LEU A 315 -39.08 -12.97 11.59
CA LEU A 315 -37.68 -13.32 11.36
C LEU A 315 -36.88 -13.31 12.68
N VAL A 316 -37.12 -12.30 13.50
CA VAL A 316 -36.51 -12.07 14.82
C VAL A 316 -37.63 -12.01 15.86
N PRO A 317 -37.96 -13.12 16.55
CA PRO A 317 -39.03 -13.15 17.54
C PRO A 317 -38.61 -12.44 18.83
N PHE A 318 -38.57 -11.11 18.82
CA PHE A 318 -38.08 -10.26 19.91
C PHE A 318 -38.71 -10.57 21.27
N LYS A 319 -39.99 -10.96 21.30
CA LYS A 319 -40.74 -11.36 22.50
C LYS A 319 -40.20 -12.65 23.14
N ASP A 320 -39.55 -13.50 22.37
CA ASP A 320 -39.01 -14.80 22.81
C ASP A 320 -37.50 -14.77 23.11
N LEU A 321 -36.78 -13.71 22.71
CA LEU A 321 -35.35 -13.58 22.92
C LEU A 321 -35.02 -13.50 24.41
N THR A 322 -34.36 -14.54 24.93
CA THR A 322 -33.93 -14.59 26.33
C THR A 322 -32.85 -13.54 26.62
N LYS A 323 -32.75 -13.07 27.87
CA LYS A 323 -31.74 -12.09 28.28
C LYS A 323 -30.29 -12.51 27.96
N PRO A 324 -29.87 -13.79 28.14
CA PRO A 324 -28.54 -14.24 27.69
C PRO A 324 -28.33 -14.16 26.18
N LEU A 325 -29.36 -14.45 25.37
CA LEU A 325 -29.28 -14.34 23.91
C LEU A 325 -29.18 -12.88 23.44
N GLN A 326 -29.91 -11.96 24.09
CA GLN A 326 -29.78 -10.52 23.85
C GLN A 326 -28.35 -10.02 24.17
N VAL A 327 -27.81 -10.39 25.35
CA VAL A 327 -26.46 -10.05 25.79
C VAL A 327 -25.39 -10.59 24.83
N ALA A 328 -25.52 -11.85 24.39
CA ALA A 328 -24.57 -12.46 23.46
C ALA A 328 -24.52 -11.71 22.11
N ASN A 329 -25.68 -11.31 21.57
CA ASN A 329 -25.74 -10.55 20.32
C ASN A 329 -25.20 -9.12 20.48
N GLY A 330 -25.49 -8.43 21.60
CA GLY A 330 -24.90 -7.11 21.89
C GLY A 330 -23.37 -7.12 21.95
N ILE A 331 -22.78 -8.13 22.60
CA ILE A 331 -21.32 -8.36 22.61
C ILE A 331 -20.79 -8.58 21.19
N VAL A 332 -21.51 -9.34 20.36
CA VAL A 332 -21.13 -9.61 18.96
C VAL A 332 -21.16 -8.35 18.11
N VAL A 333 -22.20 -7.50 18.22
CA VAL A 333 -22.26 -6.22 17.49
C VAL A 333 -21.04 -5.35 17.83
N LEU A 334 -20.75 -5.17 19.12
CA LEU A 334 -19.64 -4.33 19.59
C LEU A 334 -18.27 -4.81 19.07
N PHE A 335 -17.92 -6.09 19.23
CA PHE A 335 -16.60 -6.55 18.76
C PHE A 335 -16.52 -6.63 17.22
N SER A 336 -17.65 -6.83 16.53
CA SER A 336 -17.66 -6.87 15.07
C SER A 336 -17.47 -5.49 14.45
N ALA A 337 -18.00 -4.45 15.10
CA ALA A 337 -17.78 -3.04 14.76
C ALA A 337 -16.33 -2.58 14.95
N ALA A 338 -15.51 -3.32 15.70
CA ALA A 338 -14.06 -3.15 15.79
C ALA A 338 -13.30 -4.04 14.80
N LEU A 339 -13.76 -5.29 14.61
CA LEU A 339 -13.12 -6.31 13.78
C LEU A 339 -13.05 -5.93 12.29
N PHE A 340 -14.16 -5.48 11.71
CA PHE A 340 -14.24 -5.24 10.26
C PHE A 340 -13.44 -4.01 9.83
N PRO A 341 -13.52 -2.85 10.52
CA PRO A 341 -12.68 -1.69 10.22
C PRO A 341 -11.18 -1.95 10.34
N MET A 342 -10.76 -2.80 11.28
CA MET A 342 -9.33 -3.09 11.49
C MET A 342 -8.65 -3.69 10.26
N TRP A 343 -9.32 -4.57 9.50
CA TRP A 343 -8.76 -5.09 8.24
C TRP A 343 -8.66 -4.02 7.17
N TYR A 344 -9.71 -3.18 7.03
CA TYR A 344 -9.77 -2.10 6.04
C TYR A 344 -8.71 -1.02 6.33
N LEU A 345 -8.68 -0.49 7.56
CA LEU A 345 -7.68 0.47 8.04
C LEU A 345 -6.25 -0.06 7.90
N SER A 346 -6.02 -1.34 8.21
CA SER A 346 -4.69 -1.95 8.05
C SER A 346 -4.30 -2.04 6.58
N SER A 347 -5.24 -2.33 5.68
CA SER A 347 -4.97 -2.42 4.24
C SER A 347 -4.65 -1.04 3.65
N LEU A 348 -5.38 0.00 4.06
CA LEU A 348 -5.06 1.38 3.67
C LEU A 348 -3.72 1.84 4.25
N TYR A 349 -3.42 1.56 5.52
CA TYR A 349 -2.13 1.92 6.12
C TYR A 349 -0.95 1.25 5.41
N LEU A 350 -1.04 -0.06 5.11
CA LEU A 350 0.03 -0.79 4.42
C LEU A 350 0.30 -0.23 3.01
N GLN A 351 -0.74 0.10 2.25
CA GLN A 351 -0.61 0.52 0.85
C GLN A 351 -0.38 2.04 0.70
N GLN A 352 -1.07 2.87 1.48
CA GLN A 352 -1.09 4.33 1.33
C GLN A 352 -0.11 5.09 2.24
N VAL A 353 0.35 4.47 3.34
CA VAL A 353 1.35 5.08 4.25
C VAL A 353 2.68 4.35 4.19
N LEU A 354 2.69 3.01 4.13
CA LEU A 354 3.92 2.22 4.00
C LEU A 354 4.28 1.84 2.54
N GLY A 355 3.52 2.29 1.54
CA GLY A 355 3.82 2.12 0.12
C GLY A 355 3.84 0.67 -0.39
N LEU A 356 3.34 -0.30 0.39
CA LEU A 356 3.48 -1.71 0.06
C LEU A 356 2.52 -2.12 -1.06
N SER A 357 3.01 -2.94 -2.00
CA SER A 357 2.18 -3.49 -3.08
C SER A 357 1.03 -4.38 -2.55
N PRO A 358 -0.04 -4.60 -3.34
CA PRO A 358 -1.16 -5.47 -2.95
C PRO A 358 -0.72 -6.88 -2.50
N LEU A 359 0.30 -7.47 -3.13
CA LEU A 359 0.87 -8.75 -2.69
C LEU A 359 1.52 -8.66 -1.30
N HIS A 360 2.35 -7.64 -1.07
CA HIS A 360 3.03 -7.45 0.22
C HIS A 360 2.03 -7.14 1.36
N ALA A 361 0.98 -6.36 1.08
CA ALA A 361 -0.12 -6.14 2.01
C ALA A 361 -0.89 -7.45 2.30
N GLY A 362 -1.21 -8.23 1.26
CA GLY A 362 -1.88 -9.53 1.37
C GLY A 362 -1.10 -10.57 2.18
N LEU A 363 0.22 -10.62 1.99
CA LEU A 363 1.15 -11.47 2.76
C LEU A 363 1.27 -11.04 4.23
N THR A 364 1.24 -9.74 4.51
CA THR A 364 1.28 -9.18 5.87
C THR A 364 0.10 -9.68 6.73
N PHE A 365 -1.05 -9.96 6.12
CA PHE A 365 -2.23 -10.52 6.80
C PHE A 365 -2.20 -12.04 7.02
N LEU A 366 -1.34 -12.78 6.34
CA LEU A 366 -1.31 -14.25 6.41
C LEU A 366 -1.05 -14.80 7.83
N PRO A 367 -0.12 -14.26 8.64
CA PRO A 367 0.08 -14.71 10.03
C PRO A 367 -1.17 -14.55 10.89
N MET A 368 -1.92 -13.45 10.71
CA MET A 368 -3.16 -13.21 11.45
C MET A 368 -4.22 -14.27 11.12
N ALA A 369 -4.42 -14.57 9.84
CA ALA A 369 -5.43 -15.52 9.41
C ALA A 369 -5.10 -16.97 9.84
N LEU A 370 -3.81 -17.34 9.81
CA LEU A 370 -3.32 -18.60 10.39
C LEU A 370 -3.58 -18.66 11.90
N THR A 371 -3.30 -17.58 12.66
CA THR A 371 -3.57 -17.52 14.10
C THR A 371 -5.06 -17.69 14.42
N ILE A 372 -5.98 -17.05 13.67
CA ILE A 372 -7.43 -17.26 13.83
C ILE A 372 -7.77 -18.75 13.67
N MET A 373 -7.25 -19.40 12.63
CA MET A 373 -7.52 -20.83 12.35
C MET A 373 -7.06 -21.75 13.50
N PHE A 374 -5.83 -21.58 14.01
CA PHE A 374 -5.30 -22.42 15.09
C PHE A 374 -6.02 -22.20 16.43
N VAL A 375 -6.36 -20.94 16.76
CA VAL A 375 -7.00 -20.60 18.03
C VAL A 375 -8.49 -20.97 18.02
N ALA A 376 -9.23 -20.68 16.94
CA ALA A 376 -10.63 -21.06 16.82
C ALA A 376 -10.84 -22.59 16.89
N ARG A 377 -9.93 -23.38 16.30
CA ARG A 377 -9.91 -24.86 16.42
C ARG A 377 -9.80 -25.34 17.87
N SER A 378 -9.19 -24.54 18.75
CA SER A 378 -9.01 -24.85 20.18
C SER A 378 -10.11 -24.27 21.08
N ALA A 379 -10.84 -23.25 20.61
CA ALA A 379 -11.83 -22.50 21.40
C ALA A 379 -12.90 -23.37 22.05
N GLY A 380 -13.40 -24.41 21.38
CA GLY A 380 -14.38 -25.34 21.97
C GLY A 380 -13.86 -26.09 23.21
N LYS A 381 -12.58 -26.52 23.18
CA LYS A 381 -11.91 -27.18 24.33
C LYS A 381 -11.62 -26.20 25.47
N LEU A 382 -11.29 -24.96 25.12
CA LEU A 382 -11.10 -23.88 26.09
C LEU A 382 -12.43 -23.59 26.81
N VAL A 383 -13.54 -23.47 26.08
CA VAL A 383 -14.87 -23.24 26.65
C VAL A 383 -15.32 -24.40 27.54
N SER A 384 -15.10 -25.66 27.13
CA SER A 384 -15.48 -26.81 27.97
C SER A 384 -14.65 -26.94 29.26
N ARG A 385 -13.43 -26.37 29.31
CA ARG A 385 -12.55 -26.43 30.49
C ARG A 385 -12.65 -25.19 31.40
N PHE A 386 -12.95 -24.01 30.84
CA PHE A 386 -12.86 -22.73 31.55
C PHE A 386 -14.15 -21.88 31.51
N GLY A 387 -15.16 -22.32 30.75
CA GLY A 387 -16.44 -21.63 30.59
C GLY A 387 -16.41 -20.49 29.57
N VAL A 388 -17.56 -20.28 28.91
CA VAL A 388 -17.76 -19.24 27.87
C VAL A 388 -17.26 -17.87 28.30
N ARG A 389 -17.70 -17.42 29.48
CA ARG A 389 -17.40 -16.10 30.07
C ARG A 389 -15.90 -15.82 30.20
N ALA A 390 -15.10 -16.82 30.58
CA ALA A 390 -13.65 -16.63 30.75
C ALA A 390 -12.94 -16.50 29.39
N VAL A 391 -13.26 -17.41 28.45
CA VAL A 391 -12.61 -17.50 27.14
C VAL A 391 -12.98 -16.33 26.23
N LEU A 392 -14.27 -15.97 26.18
CA LEU A 392 -14.77 -14.81 25.44
C LEU A 392 -14.20 -13.51 26.02
N GLY A 393 -14.22 -13.38 27.35
CA GLY A 393 -13.69 -12.20 28.03
C GLY A 393 -12.19 -12.02 27.82
N SER A 394 -11.39 -13.09 27.89
CA SER A 394 -9.97 -13.03 27.54
C SER A 394 -9.72 -12.72 26.06
N GLY A 395 -10.54 -13.26 25.15
CA GLY A 395 -10.44 -12.98 23.72
C GLY A 395 -10.66 -11.50 23.41
N LEU A 396 -11.68 -10.90 24.01
CA LEU A 396 -12.01 -9.48 23.84
C LEU A 396 -10.97 -8.56 24.51
N LEU A 397 -10.35 -8.97 25.62
CA LEU A 397 -9.19 -8.27 26.19
C LEU A 397 -7.96 -8.32 25.26
N MET A 398 -7.69 -9.46 24.63
CA MET A 398 -6.60 -9.58 23.63
C MET A 398 -6.89 -8.75 22.38
N MET A 399 -8.14 -8.69 21.90
CA MET A 399 -8.53 -7.75 20.84
C MET A 399 -8.35 -6.29 21.29
N THR A 400 -8.76 -5.94 22.51
CA THR A 400 -8.58 -4.58 23.06
C THR A 400 -7.10 -4.18 23.07
N ALA A 401 -6.23 -5.05 23.60
CA ALA A 401 -4.79 -4.81 23.64
C ALA A 401 -4.17 -4.72 22.24
N GLY A 402 -4.58 -5.58 21.30
CA GLY A 402 -4.15 -5.53 19.91
C GLY A 402 -4.55 -4.24 19.20
N MET A 403 -5.80 -3.78 19.35
CA MET A 403 -6.25 -2.48 18.83
C MET A 403 -5.48 -1.31 19.45
N LEU A 404 -5.16 -1.36 20.75
CA LEU A 404 -4.31 -0.35 21.39
C LEU A 404 -2.87 -0.37 20.86
N LEU A 405 -2.31 -1.54 20.53
CA LEU A 405 -1.01 -1.64 19.85
C LEU A 405 -1.07 -1.11 18.41
N PHE A 406 -2.17 -1.31 17.68
CA PHE A 406 -2.37 -0.67 16.37
C PHE A 406 -2.36 0.87 16.45
N THR A 407 -2.73 1.51 17.57
CA THR A 407 -2.58 2.97 17.73
C THR A 407 -1.11 3.46 17.75
N LYS A 408 -0.13 2.54 17.71
CA LYS A 408 1.30 2.85 17.65
C LYS A 408 1.90 2.85 16.24
N ILE A 409 1.08 2.69 15.20
CA ILE A 409 1.46 2.94 13.80
C ILE A 409 2.11 4.32 13.63
N ALA A 410 2.96 4.50 12.62
CA ALA A 410 3.71 5.72 12.34
C ALA A 410 3.76 6.02 10.83
N ALA A 411 4.09 7.26 10.46
CA ALA A 411 4.20 7.66 9.05
C ALA A 411 5.30 6.90 8.28
N SER A 412 6.25 6.25 8.98
CA SER A 412 7.22 5.33 8.40
C SER A 412 7.58 4.19 9.36
N GLY A 413 7.83 3.00 8.80
CA GLY A 413 8.48 1.89 9.50
C GLY A 413 7.89 0.51 9.27
N SER A 414 8.25 -0.44 10.13
CA SER A 414 8.06 -1.86 9.85
C SER A 414 6.62 -2.33 9.98
N ALA A 415 6.06 -2.87 8.89
CA ALA A 415 4.78 -3.58 8.90
C ALA A 415 4.75 -4.77 9.87
N VAL A 416 5.91 -5.36 10.20
CA VAL A 416 6.00 -6.43 11.22
C VAL A 416 5.60 -5.90 12.60
N VAL A 417 6.09 -4.71 12.95
CA VAL A 417 5.87 -4.06 14.26
C VAL A 417 4.50 -3.42 14.35
N TYR A 418 4.06 -2.77 13.26
CA TYR A 418 2.83 -1.98 13.26
C TYR A 418 1.56 -2.76 12.84
N VAL A 419 1.69 -3.88 12.13
CA VAL A 419 0.53 -4.69 11.69
C VAL A 419 0.62 -6.15 12.07
N ILE A 420 1.73 -6.86 11.80
CA ILE A 420 1.80 -8.31 12.08
C ILE A 420 1.71 -8.57 13.59
N LEU A 421 2.50 -7.88 14.41
CA LEU A 421 2.54 -8.11 15.86
C LEU A 421 1.21 -7.73 16.57
N PRO A 422 0.62 -6.52 16.38
CA PRO A 422 -0.71 -6.19 16.91
C PRO A 422 -1.81 -7.09 16.33
N GLY A 423 -1.68 -7.41 15.04
CA GLY A 423 -2.61 -8.25 14.29
C GLY A 423 -2.68 -9.68 14.80
N VAL A 424 -1.55 -10.32 15.12
CA VAL A 424 -1.50 -11.69 15.66
C VAL A 424 -2.13 -11.75 17.07
N LEU A 425 -1.92 -10.75 17.92
CA LEU A 425 -2.60 -10.65 19.21
C LEU A 425 -4.12 -10.51 19.03
N THR A 426 -4.53 -9.64 18.11
CA THR A 426 -5.94 -9.42 17.76
C THR A 426 -6.58 -10.69 17.17
N ALA A 427 -5.87 -11.39 16.28
CA ALA A 427 -6.27 -12.65 15.65
C ALA A 427 -6.49 -13.78 16.66
N ALA A 428 -5.63 -13.92 17.67
CA ALA A 428 -5.85 -14.85 18.76
C ALA A 428 -7.11 -14.47 19.56
N GLY A 429 -7.29 -13.18 19.84
CA GLY A 429 -8.51 -12.65 20.47
C GLY A 429 -9.80 -12.94 19.67
N ILE A 430 -9.75 -12.79 18.34
CA ILE A 430 -10.84 -13.10 17.41
C ILE A 430 -11.18 -14.60 17.46
N GLY A 431 -10.16 -15.47 17.40
CA GLY A 431 -10.35 -16.92 17.52
C GLY A 431 -10.96 -17.35 18.85
N MET A 432 -10.62 -16.65 19.94
CA MET A 432 -11.23 -16.84 21.27
C MET A 432 -12.60 -16.16 21.43
N SER A 433 -13.06 -15.36 20.47
CA SER A 433 -14.34 -14.63 20.55
C SER A 433 -15.43 -15.22 19.66
N ILE A 434 -15.11 -15.58 18.41
CA ILE A 434 -16.08 -16.04 17.39
C ILE A 434 -16.84 -17.31 17.83
N VAL A 435 -16.13 -18.34 18.30
CA VAL A 435 -16.77 -19.61 18.69
C VAL A 435 -17.50 -19.47 20.04
N PRO A 436 -16.91 -18.87 21.10
CA PRO A 436 -17.59 -18.77 22.39
C PRO A 436 -18.80 -17.84 22.38
N SER A 437 -18.87 -16.80 21.52
CA SER A 437 -20.08 -15.98 21.39
C SER A 437 -21.26 -16.77 20.78
N THR A 438 -21.01 -17.63 19.80
CA THR A 438 -22.05 -18.54 19.27
C THR A 438 -22.49 -19.56 20.32
N ILE A 439 -21.57 -20.07 21.15
CA ILE A 439 -21.93 -20.94 22.29
C ILE A 439 -22.77 -20.18 23.33
N ALA A 440 -22.43 -18.93 23.65
CA ALA A 440 -23.22 -18.07 24.56
C ALA A 440 -24.68 -17.92 24.09
N ALA A 441 -24.87 -17.61 22.81
CA ALA A 441 -26.19 -17.44 22.21
C ALA A 441 -26.99 -18.75 22.17
N THR A 442 -26.36 -19.85 21.75
CA THR A 442 -27.04 -21.16 21.64
C THR A 442 -27.35 -21.81 22.99
N GLN A 443 -26.54 -21.55 24.03
CA GLN A 443 -26.86 -21.92 25.41
C GLN A 443 -27.98 -21.05 26.01
N GLY A 444 -28.13 -19.81 25.55
CA GLY A 444 -29.22 -18.92 25.95
C GLY A 444 -30.57 -19.22 25.28
N ALA A 445 -30.58 -19.95 24.17
CA ALA A 445 -31.78 -20.18 23.37
C ALA A 445 -32.78 -21.14 24.03
N LYS A 446 -34.09 -20.98 23.76
CA LYS A 446 -35.10 -21.98 24.15
C LYS A 446 -34.84 -23.30 23.39
N GLN A 447 -35.26 -24.43 23.95
CA GLN A 447 -35.11 -25.74 23.31
C GLN A 447 -35.76 -25.72 21.91
N GLY A 448 -35.04 -26.17 20.89
CA GLY A 448 -35.44 -26.07 19.47
C GLY A 448 -35.06 -24.75 18.76
N GLN A 449 -34.74 -23.67 19.46
CA GLN A 449 -34.38 -22.36 18.86
C GLN A 449 -32.87 -22.18 18.58
N GLN A 450 -32.06 -23.23 18.68
CA GLN A 450 -30.60 -23.15 18.55
C GLN A 450 -30.13 -22.68 17.16
N GLY A 451 -30.82 -23.08 16.09
CA GLY A 451 -30.54 -22.61 14.72
C GLY A 451 -30.81 -21.10 14.56
N LEU A 452 -31.93 -20.62 15.10
CA LEU A 452 -32.27 -19.19 15.13
C LEU A 452 -31.21 -18.36 15.87
N ALA A 453 -30.78 -18.83 17.05
CA ALA A 453 -29.76 -18.14 17.85
C ALA A 453 -28.40 -18.06 17.14
N SER A 454 -28.01 -19.12 16.42
CA SER A 454 -26.79 -19.12 15.59
C SER A 454 -26.91 -18.16 14.40
N GLY A 455 -28.06 -18.14 13.72
CA GLY A 455 -28.34 -17.20 12.63
C GLY A 455 -28.31 -15.75 13.09
N LEU A 456 -28.95 -15.44 14.22
CA LEU A 456 -29.00 -14.09 14.80
C LEU A 456 -27.60 -13.57 15.18
N VAL A 457 -26.71 -14.44 15.68
CA VAL A 457 -25.30 -14.09 15.93
C VAL A 457 -24.57 -13.74 14.63
N ASN A 458 -24.81 -14.48 13.55
CA ASN A 458 -24.17 -14.17 12.27
C ASN A 458 -24.72 -12.87 11.66
N THR A 459 -26.02 -12.63 11.73
CA THR A 459 -26.63 -11.35 11.33
C THR A 459 -26.07 -10.18 12.16
N SER A 460 -26.01 -10.32 13.49
CA SER A 460 -25.45 -9.30 14.40
C SER A 460 -23.99 -8.96 14.10
N ARG A 461 -23.19 -9.94 13.66
CA ARG A 461 -21.80 -9.74 13.24
C ARG A 461 -21.70 -8.84 12.01
N GLN A 462 -22.50 -9.11 10.98
CA GLN A 462 -22.46 -8.32 9.74
C GLN A 462 -23.02 -6.90 9.95
N ILE A 463 -24.08 -6.75 10.76
CA ILE A 463 -24.63 -5.43 11.13
C ILE A 463 -23.57 -4.60 11.89
N GLY A 464 -22.94 -5.19 12.91
CA GLY A 464 -21.87 -4.53 13.66
C GLY A 464 -20.69 -4.17 12.74
N GLY A 465 -20.26 -5.10 11.88
CA GLY A 465 -19.15 -4.89 10.96
C GLY A 465 -19.36 -3.71 10.00
N GLY A 466 -20.48 -3.70 9.26
CA GLY A 466 -20.77 -2.63 8.29
C GLY A 466 -20.98 -1.25 8.93
N LEU A 467 -21.72 -1.18 10.05
CA LEU A 467 -21.87 0.08 10.80
C LEU A 467 -20.52 0.55 11.38
N GLY A 468 -19.67 -0.38 11.81
CA GLY A 468 -18.31 -0.10 12.25
C GLY A 468 -17.47 0.53 11.14
N ILE A 469 -17.50 -0.04 9.92
CA ILE A 469 -16.77 0.50 8.77
C ILE A 469 -17.26 1.93 8.48
N ALA A 470 -18.56 2.12 8.29
CA ALA A 470 -19.11 3.41 7.93
C ALA A 470 -18.78 4.52 8.95
N VAL A 471 -18.81 4.24 10.26
CA VAL A 471 -18.50 5.24 11.28
C VAL A 471 -16.99 5.45 11.44
N LEU A 472 -16.18 4.39 11.59
CA LEU A 472 -14.75 4.54 11.90
C LEU A 472 -13.95 5.08 10.71
N ILE A 473 -14.29 4.71 9.46
CA ILE A 473 -13.62 5.27 8.27
C ILE A 473 -14.01 6.74 8.07
N THR A 474 -15.29 7.10 8.24
CA THR A 474 -15.75 8.49 8.19
C THR A 474 -15.00 9.38 9.20
N LEU A 475 -14.82 8.91 10.43
CA LEU A 475 -14.10 9.67 11.47
C LEU A 475 -12.60 9.74 11.21
N ALA A 476 -11.98 8.66 10.72
CA ALA A 476 -10.57 8.63 10.35
C ALA A 476 -10.26 9.65 9.25
N THR A 477 -10.97 9.57 8.11
CA THR A 477 -10.79 10.51 6.98
C THR A 477 -11.10 11.95 7.38
N ALA A 478 -12.11 12.18 8.21
CA ALA A 478 -12.44 13.53 8.69
C ALA A 478 -11.30 14.16 9.51
N LEU A 479 -10.61 13.38 10.37
CA LEU A 479 -9.44 13.85 11.10
C LEU A 479 -8.26 14.12 10.15
N SER A 480 -7.93 13.19 9.26
CA SER A 480 -6.81 13.35 8.31
C SER A 480 -6.96 14.60 7.45
N SER A 481 -8.13 14.81 6.82
CA SER A 481 -8.38 15.98 5.98
C SER A 481 -8.34 17.29 6.78
N HIS A 482 -8.75 17.28 8.05
CA HIS A 482 -8.66 18.45 8.93
C HIS A 482 -7.20 18.80 9.28
N LEU A 483 -6.36 17.80 9.61
CA LEU A 483 -4.94 18.00 9.91
C LEU A 483 -4.17 18.51 8.67
N ILE A 484 -4.40 17.92 7.50
CA ILE A 484 -3.80 18.37 6.22
C ILE A 484 -4.22 19.82 5.91
N GLY A 485 -5.50 20.16 6.13
CA GLY A 485 -5.99 21.53 6.01
C GLY A 485 -5.39 22.53 7.02
N MET A 486 -4.84 22.04 8.14
CA MET A 486 -4.04 22.84 9.08
C MET A 486 -2.53 22.79 8.79
N GLY A 487 -2.13 22.43 7.56
CA GLY A 487 -0.74 22.43 7.12
C GLY A 487 0.11 21.31 7.72
N HIS A 488 -0.49 20.25 8.27
CA HIS A 488 0.28 19.07 8.69
C HIS A 488 0.69 18.24 7.47
N ALA A 489 1.86 17.60 7.55
CA ALA A 489 2.33 16.64 6.57
C ALA A 489 1.33 15.48 6.37
N VAL A 490 1.21 15.00 5.13
CA VAL A 490 0.10 14.14 4.71
C VAL A 490 0.18 12.73 5.31
N LEU A 491 1.36 12.11 5.31
CA LEU A 491 1.55 10.76 5.85
C LEU A 491 1.33 10.69 7.38
N PRO A 492 1.82 11.66 8.19
CA PRO A 492 1.40 11.79 9.60
C PRO A 492 -0.11 11.98 9.78
N ALA A 493 -0.75 12.86 9.01
CA ALA A 493 -2.18 13.14 9.15
C ALA A 493 -3.07 11.90 8.85
N LEU A 494 -2.72 11.13 7.82
CA LEU A 494 -3.36 9.85 7.50
C LEU A 494 -3.15 8.82 8.61
N THR A 495 -1.93 8.74 9.14
CA THR A 495 -1.59 7.90 10.29
C THR A 495 -2.46 8.24 11.50
N ASP A 496 -2.65 9.52 11.83
CA ASP A 496 -3.48 9.96 12.96
C ASP A 496 -4.97 9.67 12.76
N GLY A 497 -5.50 9.81 11.55
CA GLY A 497 -6.85 9.33 11.21
C GLY A 497 -7.02 7.83 11.48
N PHE A 498 -6.07 7.01 11.03
CA PHE A 498 -6.11 5.56 11.28
C PHE A 498 -5.94 5.23 12.78
N ARG A 499 -5.05 5.92 13.51
CA ARG A 499 -4.90 5.79 14.98
C ARG A 499 -6.22 6.06 15.71
N LEU A 500 -6.99 7.08 15.31
CA LEU A 500 -8.32 7.36 15.86
C LEU A 500 -9.28 6.18 15.63
N GLY A 501 -9.31 5.63 14.41
CA GLY A 501 -10.10 4.43 14.09
C GLY A 501 -9.77 3.24 14.99
N TYR A 502 -8.49 2.90 15.16
CA TYR A 502 -8.06 1.83 16.07
C TYR A 502 -8.35 2.12 17.54
N PHE A 503 -8.28 3.38 17.99
CA PHE A 503 -8.60 3.75 19.36
C PHE A 503 -10.09 3.58 19.68
N ILE A 504 -10.98 3.96 18.75
CA ILE A 504 -12.42 3.71 18.87
C ILE A 504 -12.71 2.20 18.84
N ALA A 505 -12.05 1.45 17.95
CA ALA A 505 -12.14 -0.01 17.88
C ALA A 505 -11.68 -0.69 19.20
N ALA A 506 -10.64 -0.18 19.86
CA ALA A 506 -10.23 -0.63 21.18
C ALA A 506 -11.30 -0.37 22.24
N GLY A 507 -11.93 0.81 22.25
CA GLY A 507 -13.05 1.14 23.15
C GLY A 507 -14.25 0.21 22.98
N LEU A 508 -14.61 -0.13 21.73
CA LEU A 508 -15.68 -1.09 21.43
C LEU A 508 -15.34 -2.52 21.92
N CYS A 509 -14.10 -2.98 21.74
CA CYS A 509 -13.62 -4.25 22.29
C CYS A 509 -13.62 -4.25 23.83
N ALA A 510 -13.23 -3.14 24.46
CA ALA A 510 -13.23 -2.99 25.92
C ALA A 510 -14.66 -3.03 26.48
N ALA A 511 -15.62 -2.35 25.83
CA ALA A 511 -17.03 -2.40 26.18
C ALA A 511 -17.61 -3.82 26.02
N ALA A 512 -17.25 -4.54 24.97
CA ALA A 512 -17.63 -5.95 24.77
C ALA A 512 -17.05 -6.88 25.84
N ALA A 513 -15.78 -6.66 26.24
CA ALA A 513 -15.14 -7.39 27.34
C ALA A 513 -15.85 -7.11 28.67
N LEU A 514 -16.12 -5.84 28.99
CA LEU A 514 -16.85 -5.43 30.20
C LEU A 514 -18.26 -6.03 30.24
N ALA A 515 -19.00 -5.99 29.13
CA ALA A 515 -20.31 -6.63 29.00
C ALA A 515 -20.22 -8.16 29.21
N THR A 516 -19.16 -8.81 28.72
CA THR A 516 -18.90 -10.24 28.97
C THR A 516 -18.64 -10.51 30.46
N PHE A 517 -17.84 -9.67 31.13
CA PHE A 517 -17.53 -9.82 32.56
C PHE A 517 -18.63 -9.30 33.50
N THR A 518 -19.69 -8.66 33.02
CA THR A 518 -20.82 -8.19 33.85
C THR A 518 -22.11 -8.95 33.58
N LEU A 519 -22.46 -9.19 32.31
CA LEU A 519 -23.77 -9.67 31.89
C LEU A 519 -23.83 -11.17 31.53
N VAL A 520 -22.70 -11.79 31.12
CA VAL A 520 -22.66 -13.24 30.88
C VAL A 520 -22.55 -13.97 32.21
N ALA A 521 -23.42 -14.96 32.42
CA ALA A 521 -23.51 -15.72 33.67
C ALA A 521 -22.20 -16.43 34.04
N LYS A 522 -21.96 -16.61 35.34
CA LYS A 522 -20.95 -17.54 35.85
C LYS A 522 -21.49 -18.97 35.68
N PRO A 523 -20.62 -19.99 35.43
CA PRO A 523 -21.05 -21.38 35.48
C PRO A 523 -21.68 -21.72 36.84
N ALA A 524 -22.76 -22.51 36.85
CA ALA A 524 -23.25 -23.12 38.08
C ALA A 524 -22.16 -24.06 38.64
N ALA A 525 -21.97 -24.05 39.96
CA ALA A 525 -20.87 -24.77 40.58
C ALA A 525 -21.11 -26.29 40.55
N ALA A 526 -20.34 -27.00 39.71
CA ALA A 526 -19.92 -28.35 40.06
C ALA A 526 -19.07 -28.30 41.34
N GLN A 527 -19.00 -29.42 42.06
CA GLN A 527 -18.46 -29.49 43.43
C GLN A 527 -17.04 -28.89 43.58
N PRO A 528 -16.72 -28.31 44.76
CA PRO A 528 -15.52 -27.50 44.95
C PRO A 528 -14.22 -28.33 44.86
N ALA A 529 -13.49 -28.14 43.76
CA ALA A 529 -12.07 -28.44 43.71
C ALA A 529 -11.27 -27.38 44.55
N PRO A 530 -10.07 -27.71 45.05
CA PRO A 530 -9.32 -26.83 45.95
C PRO A 530 -9.06 -25.42 45.40
N ALA A 531 -9.14 -24.42 46.30
CA ALA A 531 -9.04 -23.01 45.95
C ALA A 531 -7.67 -22.65 45.37
N THR A 532 -7.61 -22.47 44.06
CA THR A 532 -6.48 -21.87 43.34
C THR A 532 -6.95 -20.59 42.64
N GLY A 533 -6.26 -19.48 42.91
CA GLY A 533 -6.77 -18.13 42.64
C GLY A 533 -6.62 -17.67 41.18
N ARG A 534 -7.65 -16.97 40.68
CA ARG A 534 -7.80 -16.40 39.32
C ARG A 534 -7.82 -17.46 38.20
N SER A 535 -8.74 -17.30 37.23
CA SER A 535 -8.84 -18.26 36.12
C SER A 535 -7.53 -18.28 35.33
N PRO A 536 -6.88 -19.45 35.11
CA PRO A 536 -5.57 -19.51 34.48
C PRO A 536 -5.59 -19.02 33.03
N VAL A 537 -6.74 -19.03 32.34
CA VAL A 537 -6.90 -18.41 31.02
C VAL A 537 -6.70 -16.89 31.08
N LEU A 538 -7.15 -16.22 32.15
CA LEU A 538 -6.94 -14.78 32.31
C LEU A 538 -5.48 -14.46 32.63
N LEU A 539 -4.79 -15.31 33.39
CA LEU A 539 -3.35 -15.17 33.68
C LEU A 539 -2.51 -15.42 32.43
N VAL A 540 -2.83 -16.46 31.63
CA VAL A 540 -2.18 -16.73 30.34
C VAL A 540 -2.45 -15.58 29.35
N ALA A 541 -3.68 -15.11 29.23
CA ALA A 541 -4.00 -13.98 28.35
C ALA A 541 -3.29 -12.69 28.78
N ALA A 542 -3.22 -12.40 30.08
CA ALA A 542 -2.45 -11.26 30.61
C ALA A 542 -0.95 -11.41 30.33
N GLY A 543 -0.38 -12.61 30.48
CA GLY A 543 1.01 -12.90 30.14
C GLY A 543 1.32 -12.76 28.65
N VAL A 544 0.41 -13.22 27.78
CA VAL A 544 0.52 -13.03 26.32
C VAL A 544 0.42 -11.55 25.96
N ILE A 545 -0.53 -10.81 26.54
CA ILE A 545 -0.64 -9.35 26.33
C ILE A 545 0.64 -8.66 26.80
N ALA A 546 1.16 -8.97 27.99
CA ALA A 546 2.40 -8.40 28.50
C ALA A 546 3.61 -8.72 27.61
N ALA A 547 3.71 -9.95 27.10
CA ALA A 547 4.76 -10.34 26.16
C ALA A 547 4.68 -9.58 24.84
N PHE A 548 3.49 -9.42 24.25
CA PHE A 548 3.30 -8.65 23.01
C PHE A 548 3.54 -7.14 23.22
N VAL A 549 3.17 -6.58 24.38
CA VAL A 549 3.48 -5.20 24.76
C VAL A 549 5.00 -5.01 24.94
N ALA A 550 5.67 -5.91 25.65
CA ALA A 550 7.13 -5.86 25.82
C ALA A 550 7.87 -6.00 24.47
N LEU A 551 7.38 -6.86 23.59
CA LEU A 551 7.93 -7.03 22.24
C LEU A 551 7.69 -5.79 21.37
N ALA A 552 6.51 -5.15 21.47
CA ALA A 552 6.22 -3.88 20.79
C ALA A 552 7.07 -2.72 21.33
N PHE A 553 7.46 -2.71 22.61
CA PHE A 553 8.45 -1.76 23.13
C PHE A 553 9.87 -2.08 22.66
N ALA A 554 10.28 -3.35 22.65
CA ALA A 554 11.62 -3.76 22.20
C ALA A 554 11.87 -3.45 20.71
N PHE A 555 10.84 -3.60 19.87
CA PHE A 555 10.86 -3.20 18.46
C PHE A 555 10.32 -1.77 18.20
N GLY A 556 9.99 -1.01 19.25
CA GLY A 556 9.36 0.31 19.13
C GLY A 556 10.23 1.37 18.45
N GLY A 557 11.56 1.15 18.41
CA GLY A 557 12.52 1.99 17.69
C GLY A 557 12.98 1.42 16.35
N SER A 558 12.51 0.24 15.90
CA SER A 558 12.87 -0.30 14.58
C SER A 558 11.98 0.30 13.49
N HIS A 559 12.23 1.58 13.20
CA HIS A 559 11.71 2.28 12.04
C HIS A 559 12.31 1.74 10.74
N GLY A 560 11.82 2.24 9.60
CA GLY A 560 12.34 1.89 8.28
C GLY A 560 13.71 2.52 8.05
N ALA A 561 14.32 2.20 6.90
CA ALA A 561 15.48 2.95 6.44
C ALA A 561 15.08 4.43 6.19
N PRO A 562 15.83 5.43 6.69
CA PRO A 562 15.56 6.85 6.40
C PRO A 562 15.52 7.16 4.89
N LEU A 563 14.92 8.29 4.50
CA LEU A 563 14.82 8.70 3.09
C LEU A 563 16.21 8.74 2.42
N GLY A 564 17.13 9.56 2.92
CA GLY A 564 18.52 9.62 2.44
C GLY A 564 19.41 8.45 2.91
N SER A 565 18.85 7.25 3.12
CA SER A 565 19.63 6.05 3.46
C SER A 565 20.23 5.40 2.20
N TYR A 566 21.49 4.97 2.28
CA TYR A 566 22.24 4.53 1.11
C TYR A 566 23.18 3.35 1.38
N THR A 567 23.62 2.71 0.30
CA THR A 567 24.59 1.63 0.29
C THR A 567 25.87 2.04 -0.42
N MET A 568 26.98 1.45 0.00
CA MET A 568 28.27 1.60 -0.68
C MET A 568 28.42 0.67 -1.90
N SER A 569 27.33 0.29 -2.57
CA SER A 569 27.31 -0.67 -3.69
C SER A 569 27.13 0.07 -5.02
N SER A 570 28.06 -0.12 -5.95
CA SER A 570 28.16 0.68 -7.19
C SER A 570 28.41 2.19 -6.94
N THR A 571 29.22 2.50 -5.92
CA THR A 571 29.66 3.87 -5.57
C THR A 571 31.15 4.04 -5.87
N TYR A 572 31.56 5.28 -6.16
CA TYR A 572 32.98 5.63 -6.08
C TYR A 572 33.45 5.62 -4.62
N ARG A 573 34.72 5.28 -4.41
CA ARG A 573 35.40 5.38 -3.11
C ARG A 573 36.80 5.91 -3.34
N TYR A 574 37.08 7.10 -2.82
CA TYR A 574 38.34 7.78 -3.04
C TYR A 574 39.28 7.59 -1.85
N ALA A 575 40.59 7.48 -2.11
CA ALA A 575 41.58 7.41 -1.04
C ALA A 575 41.83 8.78 -0.39
N SER A 576 41.73 9.86 -1.16
CA SER A 576 41.95 11.26 -0.74
C SER A 576 40.68 11.97 -0.25
N ALA A 577 39.49 11.45 -0.56
CA ALA A 577 38.19 11.97 -0.11
C ALA A 577 37.29 10.81 0.39
N PRO A 578 37.63 10.18 1.53
CA PRO A 578 37.03 8.92 1.95
C PRO A 578 35.55 9.02 2.30
N ASP A 579 35.05 10.20 2.66
CA ASP A 579 33.65 10.45 3.05
C ASP A 579 32.72 10.70 1.84
N LEU A 580 33.25 10.76 0.62
CA LEU A 580 32.46 10.98 -0.60
C LEU A 580 32.16 9.66 -1.32
N HIS A 581 30.87 9.39 -1.48
CA HIS A 581 30.34 8.18 -2.14
C HIS A 581 29.30 8.52 -3.23
N PRO A 582 29.68 9.26 -4.29
CA PRO A 582 28.80 9.49 -5.41
C PRO A 582 28.52 8.18 -6.18
N PRO A 583 27.36 8.07 -6.85
CA PRO A 583 27.01 6.90 -7.66
C PRO A 583 27.97 6.69 -8.83
N VAL A 584 28.22 5.42 -9.20
CA VAL A 584 28.90 5.08 -10.46
C VAL A 584 27.86 5.02 -11.57
N ILE A 585 27.95 5.96 -12.50
CA ILE A 585 27.08 6.08 -13.67
C ILE A 585 27.69 5.27 -14.82
N GLN A 586 26.85 4.55 -15.56
CA GLN A 586 27.25 3.63 -16.63
C GLN A 586 26.66 4.07 -17.97
N THR A 587 27.10 3.46 -19.07
CA THR A 587 26.58 3.74 -20.42
C THR A 587 25.92 2.49 -21.00
N THR A 588 24.71 2.58 -21.53
CA THR A 588 24.06 1.43 -22.19
C THR A 588 24.58 1.22 -23.62
N ILE A 589 24.92 2.31 -24.31
CA ILE A 589 25.46 2.33 -25.67
C ILE A 589 26.93 2.79 -25.70
N PRO A 590 27.70 2.45 -26.75
CA PRO A 590 29.06 2.97 -26.92
C PRO A 590 29.07 4.49 -27.19
N THR A 591 29.47 5.28 -26.20
CA THR A 591 29.47 6.75 -26.25
C THR A 591 30.34 7.31 -27.38
N ARG A 592 29.76 8.18 -28.22
CA ARG A 592 30.46 8.87 -29.31
C ARG A 592 31.03 10.21 -28.83
N THR A 593 32.01 10.18 -27.91
CA THR A 593 32.55 11.37 -27.20
C THR A 593 33.06 12.50 -28.10
N SER A 594 33.43 12.24 -29.36
CA SER A 594 33.81 13.26 -30.35
C SER A 594 32.64 13.95 -31.07
N LYS A 595 31.40 13.50 -30.84
CA LYS A 595 30.15 14.11 -31.33
C LYS A 595 29.32 14.79 -30.23
N LEU A 596 29.64 14.55 -28.96
CA LEU A 596 28.94 15.17 -27.84
C LEU A 596 29.23 16.68 -27.78
N ALA A 597 28.27 17.44 -27.27
CA ALA A 597 28.45 18.85 -26.99
C ALA A 597 29.49 19.10 -25.86
N PRO A 598 30.19 20.25 -25.88
CA PRO A 598 31.15 20.60 -24.84
C PRO A 598 30.46 21.21 -23.62
N GLY A 599 30.57 20.56 -22.46
CA GLY A 599 30.05 21.07 -21.18
C GLY A 599 30.33 20.13 -20.02
N TYR A 600 29.67 20.36 -18.89
CA TYR A 600 29.60 19.44 -17.76
C TYR A 600 28.14 19.06 -17.51
N ILE A 601 27.86 17.78 -17.28
CA ILE A 601 26.49 17.33 -17.02
C ILE A 601 26.16 17.65 -15.55
N PHE A 602 25.14 18.46 -15.34
CA PHE A 602 24.59 18.79 -14.03
C PHE A 602 23.42 17.86 -13.72
N THR A 603 23.36 17.35 -12.50
CA THR A 603 22.29 16.46 -12.02
C THR A 603 22.27 16.44 -10.48
N ALA A 604 21.26 15.82 -9.87
CA ALA A 604 21.25 15.54 -8.44
C ALA A 604 20.59 14.18 -8.20
N ASN A 605 21.29 13.24 -7.57
CA ASN A 605 20.76 11.89 -7.39
C ASN A 605 19.88 11.80 -6.14
N PHE A 606 18.69 11.25 -6.30
CA PHE A 606 17.87 10.73 -5.21
C PHE A 606 17.17 9.46 -5.70
N TYR A 607 16.63 8.66 -4.80
CA TYR A 607 16.09 7.34 -5.14
C TYR A 607 14.59 7.37 -5.46
N ASP A 608 14.14 6.41 -6.25
CA ASP A 608 12.72 6.02 -6.28
C ASP A 608 12.30 5.61 -4.86
N LEU A 609 11.41 6.42 -4.28
CA LEU A 609 11.05 6.39 -2.86
C LEU A 609 10.42 5.07 -2.41
N ASN A 610 9.96 4.25 -3.35
CA ASN A 610 9.41 2.92 -3.12
C ASN A 610 10.50 1.86 -2.87
N HIS A 611 11.76 2.14 -3.23
CA HIS A 611 12.87 1.17 -3.22
C HIS A 611 14.12 1.66 -2.45
N PRO A 612 14.03 2.05 -1.16
CA PRO A 612 15.20 2.34 -0.32
C PRO A 612 15.99 1.07 0.01
N PRO A 613 17.31 1.15 0.30
CA PRO A 613 18.20 2.33 0.28
C PRO A 613 18.90 2.58 -1.08
N MET A 614 19.34 3.83 -1.32
CA MET A 614 20.00 4.27 -2.57
C MET A 614 21.38 3.63 -2.82
N ARG A 615 21.95 3.87 -4.02
CA ARG A 615 23.29 3.42 -4.45
C ARG A 615 24.34 4.55 -4.51
N GLY A 616 24.27 5.43 -3.53
CA GLY A 616 25.22 6.50 -3.25
C GLY A 616 24.63 7.48 -2.25
N GLN A 617 25.43 8.41 -1.76
CA GLN A 617 24.87 9.56 -1.03
C GLN A 617 23.98 10.37 -1.99
N SER A 618 22.91 11.01 -1.49
CA SER A 618 22.16 12.01 -2.28
C SER A 618 22.94 13.32 -2.28
N GLY A 619 22.93 14.04 -3.41
CA GLY A 619 23.47 15.40 -3.49
C GLY A 619 23.55 15.94 -4.92
N PRO A 620 23.72 17.26 -5.09
CA PRO A 620 24.09 17.85 -6.37
C PRO A 620 25.45 17.29 -6.86
N LEU A 621 25.48 16.95 -8.15
CA LEU A 621 26.55 16.20 -8.82
C LEU A 621 26.86 16.84 -10.18
N ILE A 622 28.13 17.13 -10.44
CA ILE A 622 28.63 17.62 -11.73
C ILE A 622 29.55 16.55 -12.30
N LEU A 623 29.34 16.18 -13.56
CA LEU A 623 30.05 15.13 -14.29
C LEU A 623 30.78 15.68 -15.51
N ASP A 624 31.88 15.04 -15.93
CA ASP A 624 32.49 15.27 -17.23
C ASP A 624 31.83 14.43 -18.35
N ASN A 625 32.25 14.64 -19.61
CA ASN A 625 31.77 13.87 -20.76
C ASN A 625 32.26 12.40 -20.81
N ARG A 626 32.86 11.90 -19.72
CA ARG A 626 33.19 10.49 -19.47
C ARG A 626 32.40 9.94 -18.27
N LEU A 627 31.41 10.69 -17.78
CA LEU A 627 30.58 10.40 -16.62
C LEU A 627 31.39 10.25 -15.32
N GLN A 628 32.59 10.83 -15.25
CA GLN A 628 33.36 10.92 -14.01
C GLN A 628 32.88 12.11 -13.17
N PRO A 629 32.71 11.97 -11.84
CA PRO A 629 32.48 13.10 -10.96
C PRO A 629 33.57 14.18 -11.09
N VAL A 630 33.13 15.43 -11.16
CA VAL A 630 33.95 16.65 -11.16
C VAL A 630 33.72 17.42 -9.87
N TRP A 631 32.46 17.54 -9.46
CA TRP A 631 32.05 18.04 -8.15
C TRP A 631 30.94 17.15 -7.58
N PHE A 632 30.96 16.92 -6.27
CA PHE A 632 29.85 16.31 -5.54
C PHE A 632 29.77 16.87 -4.12
N LYS A 633 28.56 17.13 -3.63
CA LYS A 633 28.30 17.60 -2.26
C LYS A 633 27.13 16.82 -1.67
N PRO A 634 27.35 15.86 -0.75
CA PRO A 634 26.27 15.09 -0.16
C PRO A 634 25.39 15.96 0.76
N VAL A 635 24.08 15.70 0.78
CA VAL A 635 23.11 16.27 1.74
C VAL A 635 22.90 15.34 2.95
N PRO A 636 22.28 15.79 4.06
CA PRO A 636 22.02 14.94 5.22
C PRO A 636 21.12 13.74 4.89
N THR A 637 21.29 12.62 5.60
CA THR A 637 20.59 11.33 5.31
C THR A 637 19.08 11.30 5.61
N GLN A 638 18.49 12.45 5.86
CA GLN A 638 17.04 12.67 6.04
C GLN A 638 16.44 13.49 4.89
N ASP A 639 17.31 14.12 4.09
CA ASP A 639 17.01 15.04 3.01
C ASP A 639 17.47 14.43 1.67
N VAL A 640 16.94 14.95 0.56
CA VAL A 640 17.37 14.65 -0.80
C VAL A 640 17.63 15.96 -1.55
N ALA A 641 18.45 15.92 -2.61
CA ALA A 641 18.74 17.06 -3.47
C ALA A 641 18.09 16.94 -4.85
N GLY A 642 17.65 18.06 -5.43
CA GLY A 642 17.04 18.14 -6.76
C GLY A 642 17.43 19.40 -7.53
N ASN A 643 17.21 19.35 -8.86
CA ASN A 643 17.29 20.49 -9.79
C ASN A 643 18.54 21.39 -9.66
N LEU A 644 19.74 20.78 -9.74
CA LEU A 644 21.00 21.53 -9.84
C LEU A 644 21.07 22.28 -11.18
N SER A 645 21.21 23.61 -11.14
CA SER A 645 21.31 24.47 -12.33
C SER A 645 22.43 25.52 -12.23
N LEU A 646 22.88 26.02 -13.39
CA LEU A 646 23.72 27.22 -13.46
C LEU A 646 22.86 28.48 -13.42
N GLN A 647 23.18 29.40 -12.53
CA GLN A 647 22.45 30.66 -12.36
C GLN A 647 23.41 31.86 -12.33
N VAL A 648 22.88 33.08 -12.42
CA VAL A 648 23.68 34.33 -12.38
C VAL A 648 23.14 35.28 -11.32
N TYR A 649 23.90 35.45 -10.23
CA TYR A 649 23.60 36.36 -9.12
C TYR A 649 24.48 37.60 -9.20
N ASP A 650 23.88 38.79 -9.28
CA ASP A 650 24.58 40.09 -9.44
C ASP A 650 25.75 40.05 -10.45
N GLY A 651 25.47 39.48 -11.63
CA GLY A 651 26.41 39.36 -12.75
C GLY A 651 27.51 38.30 -12.56
N LYS A 652 27.48 37.50 -11.50
CA LYS A 652 28.43 36.43 -11.21
C LYS A 652 27.76 35.05 -11.37
N PRO A 653 28.42 34.07 -12.01
CA PRO A 653 27.91 32.70 -12.06
C PRO A 653 27.90 32.06 -10.66
N VAL A 654 26.80 31.38 -10.35
CA VAL A 654 26.53 30.64 -9.11
C VAL A 654 25.87 29.31 -9.46
N LEU A 655 25.96 28.31 -8.59
CA LEU A 655 25.12 27.11 -8.68
C LEU A 655 23.92 27.28 -7.75
N ALA A 656 22.75 26.83 -8.19
CA ALA A 656 21.56 26.71 -7.36
C ALA A 656 21.04 25.27 -7.40
N TRP A 657 20.57 24.75 -6.26
CA TRP A 657 19.82 23.49 -6.18
C TRP A 657 18.82 23.55 -5.02
N TRP A 658 17.79 22.71 -5.10
CA TRP A 658 16.84 22.52 -4.01
C TRP A 658 17.25 21.33 -3.13
N GLN A 659 17.05 21.41 -1.81
CA GLN A 659 17.22 20.29 -0.89
C GLN A 659 16.14 20.23 0.19
N GLY A 660 15.75 19.02 0.63
CA GLY A 660 14.78 18.83 1.70
C GLY A 660 14.11 17.46 1.76
N THR A 661 12.93 17.42 2.40
CA THR A 661 12.14 16.20 2.67
C THR A 661 10.96 16.08 1.71
N ILE A 662 10.79 14.92 1.07
CA ILE A 662 9.67 14.61 0.18
C ILE A 662 8.90 13.36 0.64
N THR A 663 7.59 13.34 0.40
CA THR A 663 6.72 12.16 0.57
C THR A 663 7.02 11.10 -0.50
N THR A 664 6.59 9.86 -0.27
CA THR A 664 6.63 8.77 -1.28
C THR A 664 5.83 9.05 -2.56
N THR A 665 5.00 10.09 -2.59
CA THR A 665 4.26 10.56 -3.77
C THR A 665 4.96 11.71 -4.52
N GLY A 666 6.15 12.12 -4.07
CA GLY A 666 6.93 13.23 -4.64
C GLY A 666 6.60 14.60 -4.04
N ASP A 667 5.49 14.73 -3.31
CA ASP A 667 5.07 15.98 -2.67
C ASP A 667 6.11 16.46 -1.67
N THR A 668 6.51 17.73 -1.75
CA THR A 668 7.48 18.33 -0.82
C THR A 668 6.87 18.56 0.56
N GLU A 669 7.42 17.94 1.60
CA GLU A 669 7.00 18.18 2.99
C GLU A 669 7.71 19.41 3.57
N THR A 670 9.03 19.52 3.36
CA THR A 670 9.84 20.71 3.69
C THR A 670 10.99 20.85 2.70
N GLY A 671 11.47 22.08 2.46
CA GLY A 671 12.56 22.33 1.52
C GLY A 671 13.19 23.71 1.63
N GLU A 672 14.40 23.83 1.09
CA GLU A 672 15.13 25.08 0.91
C GLU A 672 15.94 25.08 -0.41
N ASP A 673 16.05 26.24 -1.04
CA ASP A 673 16.95 26.43 -2.18
C ASP A 673 18.29 26.97 -1.69
N VAL A 674 19.40 26.37 -2.14
CA VAL A 674 20.75 26.74 -1.73
C VAL A 674 21.54 27.28 -2.92
N ILE A 675 22.13 28.46 -2.76
CA ILE A 675 22.91 29.15 -3.79
C ILE A 675 24.39 29.21 -3.35
N VAL A 676 25.32 28.77 -4.20
CA VAL A 676 26.78 28.85 -3.94
C VAL A 676 27.57 29.52 -5.06
N ASP A 677 28.67 30.19 -4.73
CA ASP A 677 29.56 30.79 -5.72
C ASP A 677 30.48 29.77 -6.44
N GLN A 678 31.29 30.24 -7.39
CA GLN A 678 32.31 29.42 -8.06
C GLN A 678 33.34 28.78 -7.11
N HIS A 679 33.43 29.23 -5.86
CA HIS A 679 34.28 28.67 -4.82
C HIS A 679 33.53 27.67 -3.91
N TYR A 680 32.27 27.36 -4.26
CA TYR A 680 31.34 26.48 -3.55
C TYR A 680 30.91 26.96 -2.16
N ARG A 681 31.05 28.26 -1.88
CA ARG A 681 30.61 28.87 -0.62
C ARG A 681 29.15 29.30 -0.72
N PRO A 682 28.30 29.05 0.30
CA PRO A 682 26.95 29.59 0.35
C PRO A 682 26.94 31.12 0.19
N VAL A 683 26.07 31.60 -0.69
CA VAL A 683 25.82 33.03 -0.94
C VAL A 683 24.45 33.41 -0.38
N ALA A 684 23.45 32.57 -0.59
CA ALA A 684 22.10 32.73 -0.07
C ALA A 684 21.43 31.37 0.17
N THR A 685 20.33 31.36 0.91
CA THR A 685 19.47 30.19 1.12
C THR A 685 18.02 30.66 1.31
N LEU A 686 17.07 30.07 0.59
CA LEU A 686 15.66 30.49 0.61
C LEU A 686 14.76 29.42 1.22
N ARG A 687 13.76 29.85 1.97
CA ARG A 687 12.73 29.00 2.58
C ARG A 687 11.36 29.68 2.45
N GLY A 688 10.32 28.87 2.31
CA GLY A 688 8.97 29.36 2.02
C GLY A 688 8.34 30.15 3.16
N ALA A 689 7.62 31.22 2.83
CA ALA A 689 6.96 32.10 3.77
C ALA A 689 5.43 31.91 3.80
N GLY A 690 4.76 32.33 4.88
CA GLY A 690 3.29 32.39 4.92
C GLY A 690 2.55 31.05 4.76
N GLY A 691 3.21 29.93 5.08
CA GLY A 691 2.68 28.58 4.91
C GLY A 691 2.85 27.98 3.51
N TRP A 692 3.61 28.65 2.63
CA TRP A 692 4.13 28.04 1.40
C TRP A 692 5.36 27.18 1.70
N VAL A 693 5.51 26.07 0.99
CA VAL A 693 6.72 25.22 0.98
C VAL A 693 7.37 25.34 -0.39
N LEU A 694 8.67 25.67 -0.45
CA LEU A 694 9.41 25.73 -1.72
C LEU A 694 9.68 24.31 -2.22
N THR A 695 9.37 24.07 -3.49
CA THR A 695 9.39 22.74 -4.10
C THR A 695 10.56 22.57 -5.05
N LEU A 696 11.01 21.33 -5.25
CA LEU A 696 12.20 21.00 -6.04
C LEU A 696 12.15 21.35 -7.54
N HIS A 697 11.03 21.85 -8.06
CA HIS A 697 10.78 21.91 -9.50
C HIS A 697 11.58 23.00 -10.22
N GLU A 698 11.73 24.19 -9.63
CA GLU A 698 12.45 25.31 -10.27
C GLU A 698 12.99 26.37 -9.29
N ILE A 699 14.22 26.85 -9.57
CA ILE A 699 14.79 28.12 -9.09
C ILE A 699 15.51 28.83 -10.23
N LEU A 700 15.10 30.07 -10.55
CA LEU A 700 15.75 30.94 -11.55
C LEU A 700 16.20 32.26 -10.92
N ILE A 701 17.42 32.72 -11.23
CA ILE A 701 17.95 34.00 -10.70
C ILE A 701 17.98 35.08 -11.79
N ARG A 702 17.53 36.29 -11.42
CA ARG A 702 17.59 37.51 -12.24
C ARG A 702 18.11 38.67 -11.40
N GLY A 703 19.40 38.99 -11.57
CA GLY A 703 20.09 40.00 -10.78
C GLY A 703 20.19 39.57 -9.32
N ARG A 704 19.42 40.22 -8.44
CA ARG A 704 19.33 39.94 -7.00
C ARG A 704 18.09 39.13 -6.57
N TYR A 705 17.20 38.81 -7.50
CA TYR A 705 15.92 38.17 -7.22
C TYR A 705 15.91 36.71 -7.69
N ALA A 706 15.31 35.83 -6.88
CA ALA A 706 15.06 34.44 -7.23
C ALA A 706 13.57 34.22 -7.49
N TRP A 707 13.28 33.50 -8.55
CA TRP A 707 11.94 33.04 -8.91
C TRP A 707 11.86 31.54 -8.68
N VAL A 708 10.94 31.12 -7.80
CA VAL A 708 10.86 29.75 -7.27
C VAL A 708 9.45 29.19 -7.35
N THR A 709 9.37 27.86 -7.37
CA THR A 709 8.11 27.10 -7.29
C THR A 709 7.74 26.80 -5.85
N ALA A 710 6.47 26.96 -5.49
CA ALA A 710 5.98 26.71 -4.15
C ALA A 710 4.61 26.01 -4.14
N ASN A 711 4.36 25.15 -3.16
CA ASN A 711 3.07 24.48 -2.93
C ASN A 711 2.51 24.81 -1.54
N LYS A 712 1.18 24.72 -1.39
CA LYS A 712 0.48 24.99 -0.13
C LYS A 712 -0.82 24.19 0.00
N ASN A 713 -0.97 23.51 1.13
CA ASN A 713 -2.20 22.81 1.48
C ASN A 713 -3.27 23.79 1.98
N ILE A 714 -4.46 23.78 1.36
CA ILE A 714 -5.57 24.69 1.69
C ILE A 714 -6.85 23.88 1.94
N PRO A 715 -7.59 24.09 3.06
CA PRO A 715 -8.91 23.49 3.27
C PRO A 715 -9.90 23.90 2.17
N ARG A 716 -10.56 22.94 1.54
CA ARG A 716 -11.47 23.22 0.42
C ARG A 716 -12.67 22.27 0.41
N ASN A 717 -13.86 22.83 0.19
CA ASN A 717 -15.04 22.02 -0.12
C ASN A 717 -14.97 21.54 -1.57
N LEU A 718 -14.68 20.26 -1.75
CA LEU A 718 -14.52 19.61 -3.05
C LEU A 718 -15.79 18.91 -3.53
N SER A 719 -16.90 18.96 -2.78
CA SER A 719 -18.15 18.26 -3.10
C SER A 719 -18.78 18.69 -4.43
N ARG A 720 -18.47 19.91 -4.92
CA ARG A 720 -18.92 20.37 -6.26
C ARG A 720 -18.19 19.69 -7.42
N TYR A 721 -17.03 19.08 -7.17
CA TYR A 721 -16.24 18.30 -8.12
C TYR A 721 -16.34 16.79 -7.88
N GLY A 722 -16.83 16.37 -6.71
CA GLY A 722 -16.97 14.96 -6.31
C GLY A 722 -16.14 14.55 -5.09
N GLY A 723 -15.29 15.44 -4.55
CA GLY A 723 -14.49 15.19 -3.35
C GLY A 723 -15.23 15.47 -2.03
N ALA A 724 -14.50 15.39 -0.91
CA ALA A 724 -15.05 15.66 0.41
C ALA A 724 -15.35 17.15 0.67
N TYR A 725 -16.40 17.44 1.44
CA TYR A 725 -16.78 18.80 1.85
C TYR A 725 -15.74 19.51 2.74
N ASN A 726 -14.91 18.72 3.42
CA ASN A 726 -13.83 19.14 4.32
C ASN A 726 -12.45 18.66 3.81
N GLY A 727 -12.33 18.41 2.50
CA GLY A 727 -11.07 18.02 1.88
C GLY A 727 -10.03 19.14 1.91
N ALA A 728 -8.86 18.84 1.34
CA ALA A 728 -7.80 19.82 1.11
C ALA A 728 -7.46 19.87 -0.38
N LEU A 729 -6.87 20.98 -0.81
CA LEU A 729 -6.31 21.22 -2.14
C LEU A 729 -4.81 21.49 -1.96
N ILE A 730 -3.96 20.99 -2.86
CA ILE A 730 -2.62 21.56 -3.06
C ILE A 730 -2.80 22.71 -4.07
N ASP A 731 -2.57 23.93 -3.60
CA ASP A 731 -2.39 25.09 -4.47
C ASP A 731 -0.90 25.24 -4.81
N SER A 732 -0.62 25.77 -6.00
CA SER A 732 0.74 25.91 -6.53
C SER A 732 0.99 27.36 -6.93
N ALA A 733 2.15 27.89 -6.60
CA ALA A 733 2.51 29.28 -6.87
C ALA A 733 3.87 29.44 -7.54
N VAL A 734 3.98 30.54 -8.30
CA VAL A 734 5.25 31.09 -8.81
C VAL A 734 5.57 32.32 -7.97
N GLN A 735 6.71 32.32 -7.28
CA GLN A 735 7.05 33.33 -6.27
C GLN A 735 8.39 34.01 -6.54
N GLU A 736 8.47 35.32 -6.29
CA GLU A 736 9.73 36.09 -6.33
C GLU A 736 10.20 36.41 -4.91
N TYR A 737 11.47 36.13 -4.62
CA TYR A 737 12.15 36.46 -3.36
C TYR A 737 13.38 37.34 -3.60
N ASP A 738 13.62 38.30 -2.71
CA ASP A 738 14.89 39.03 -2.61
C ASP A 738 15.93 38.17 -1.87
N LEU A 739 17.06 37.87 -2.52
CA LEU A 739 18.04 36.89 -2.01
C LEU A 739 18.88 37.38 -0.82
N ASP A 740 19.12 38.69 -0.66
CA ASP A 740 19.85 39.21 0.51
C ASP A 740 18.96 39.23 1.76
N THR A 741 17.66 39.47 1.61
CA THR A 741 16.71 39.64 2.73
C THR A 741 15.83 38.43 3.01
N GLY A 742 15.79 37.44 2.10
CA GLY A 742 14.91 36.27 2.17
C GLY A 742 13.43 36.61 2.07
N LYS A 743 13.08 37.81 1.59
CA LYS A 743 11.71 38.32 1.62
C LYS A 743 10.95 38.00 0.33
N LEU A 744 9.79 37.36 0.47
CA LEU A 744 8.78 37.24 -0.58
C LEU A 744 8.31 38.63 -1.06
N LEU A 745 8.43 38.89 -2.36
CA LEU A 745 8.06 40.14 -3.03
C LEU A 745 6.75 40.01 -3.82
N TYR A 746 6.60 38.89 -4.54
CA TYR A 746 5.48 38.60 -5.44
C TYR A 746 5.10 37.12 -5.33
N SER A 747 3.80 36.82 -5.44
CA SER A 747 3.25 35.47 -5.52
C SER A 747 2.16 35.46 -6.58
N TRP A 748 2.19 34.49 -7.49
CA TRP A 748 1.12 34.20 -8.43
C TRP A 748 0.58 32.82 -8.11
N ASP A 749 -0.64 32.77 -7.57
CA ASP A 749 -1.22 31.58 -6.96
C ASP A 749 -2.23 30.95 -7.94
N ALA A 750 -2.03 29.68 -8.33
CA ALA A 750 -2.77 29.06 -9.44
C ALA A 750 -4.29 29.07 -9.23
N LEU A 751 -4.75 28.91 -7.99
CA LEU A 751 -6.18 28.91 -7.62
C LEU A 751 -6.93 30.21 -7.92
N ASP A 752 -6.24 31.35 -7.93
CA ASP A 752 -6.84 32.67 -8.23
C ASP A 752 -6.94 32.94 -9.75
N HIS A 753 -6.19 32.21 -10.57
CA HIS A 753 -6.05 32.47 -12.01
C HIS A 753 -6.56 31.34 -12.93
N ILE A 754 -6.53 30.08 -12.49
CA ILE A 754 -6.94 28.92 -13.28
C ILE A 754 -8.10 28.20 -12.57
N PRO A 755 -9.28 28.03 -13.20
CA PRO A 755 -10.40 27.37 -12.57
C PRO A 755 -10.14 25.87 -12.42
N LEU A 756 -10.44 25.31 -11.24
CA LEU A 756 -10.30 23.88 -10.91
C LEU A 756 -11.05 22.91 -11.87
N SER A 757 -11.89 23.40 -12.78
CA SER A 757 -12.47 22.63 -13.88
C SER A 757 -11.44 22.17 -14.92
N ASP A 758 -10.34 22.92 -15.04
CA ASP A 758 -9.35 22.74 -16.10
C ASP A 758 -8.34 21.66 -15.74
N SER A 759 -8.28 21.33 -14.46
CA SER A 759 -7.61 20.15 -13.93
C SER A 759 -8.02 18.89 -14.70
N ARG A 760 -6.99 18.16 -15.13
CA ARG A 760 -7.04 16.81 -15.72
C ARG A 760 -6.85 15.75 -14.63
N ALA A 761 -6.24 16.13 -13.50
CA ALA A 761 -6.06 15.28 -12.35
C ALA A 761 -7.39 14.83 -11.73
N SER A 762 -7.55 13.51 -11.63
CA SER A 762 -8.55 12.88 -10.78
C SER A 762 -8.39 13.36 -9.35
N LEU A 763 -9.50 13.77 -8.73
CA LEU A 763 -9.55 14.04 -7.29
C LEU A 763 -9.00 12.84 -6.51
N PRO A 764 -8.05 13.03 -5.57
CA PRO A 764 -7.79 12.03 -4.56
C PRO A 764 -9.00 11.86 -3.65
N THR A 765 -9.10 10.65 -3.13
CA THR A 765 -10.36 10.06 -2.70
C THR A 765 -10.25 9.50 -1.28
N ASN A 766 -9.05 9.04 -0.94
CA ASN A 766 -8.56 8.52 0.34
C ASN A 766 -8.24 9.59 1.40
N GLY A 767 -8.37 10.88 1.06
CA GLY A 767 -8.13 11.99 1.99
C GLY A 767 -6.79 12.69 1.84
N PHE A 768 -5.94 12.30 0.87
CA PHE A 768 -4.86 13.16 0.37
C PHE A 768 -5.44 14.51 -0.12
N PRO A 769 -4.66 15.62 -0.06
CA PRO A 769 -5.06 16.89 -0.67
C PRO A 769 -5.12 16.75 -2.20
N TRP A 770 -6.09 17.39 -2.85
CA TRP A 770 -6.18 17.41 -4.31
C TRP A 770 -5.14 18.33 -4.90
N ASP A 771 -4.08 17.77 -5.46
CA ASP A 771 -3.27 18.47 -6.44
C ASP A 771 -4.08 18.62 -7.74
N ALA A 772 -4.47 19.85 -8.05
CA ALA A 772 -5.22 20.18 -9.24
C ALA A 772 -4.35 20.79 -10.36
N TYR A 773 -3.11 21.18 -10.06
CA TYR A 773 -2.28 22.08 -10.89
C TYR A 773 -0.87 21.54 -11.14
N HIS A 774 -0.09 21.28 -10.09
CA HIS A 774 1.30 20.78 -10.09
C HIS A 774 2.26 21.55 -11.02
N VAL A 775 2.89 22.60 -10.49
CA VAL A 775 3.86 23.41 -11.25
C VAL A 775 5.21 22.68 -11.39
N ASN A 776 5.65 22.49 -12.64
CA ASN A 776 6.85 21.72 -12.99
C ASN A 776 8.06 22.52 -13.45
N SER A 777 7.85 23.71 -13.99
CA SER A 777 8.92 24.59 -14.47
C SER A 777 8.45 26.04 -14.55
N ILE A 778 9.39 26.97 -14.51
CA ILE A 778 9.19 28.39 -14.78
C ILE A 778 10.18 28.79 -15.88
N ASN A 779 9.73 29.60 -16.84
CA ASN A 779 10.59 30.17 -17.87
C ASN A 779 10.38 31.69 -17.92
N LEU A 780 11.32 32.45 -17.34
CA LEU A 780 11.26 33.92 -17.25
C LEU A 780 11.65 34.58 -18.58
N LEU A 781 10.72 35.34 -19.16
CA LEU A 781 10.87 36.00 -20.45
C LEU A 781 11.21 37.49 -20.31
N GLY A 782 12.00 38.00 -21.25
CA GLY A 782 12.49 39.39 -21.24
C GLY A 782 11.45 40.47 -21.55
N ASP A 783 10.20 40.10 -21.75
CA ASP A 783 9.07 40.98 -22.09
C ASP A 783 8.14 41.30 -20.90
N GLY A 784 8.57 40.99 -19.67
CA GLY A 784 7.78 41.20 -18.45
C GLY A 784 6.75 40.10 -18.18
N THR A 785 7.04 38.88 -18.66
CA THR A 785 6.18 37.71 -18.52
C THR A 785 6.97 36.48 -18.10
N PHE A 786 6.27 35.42 -17.70
CA PHE A 786 6.84 34.08 -17.55
C PHE A 786 5.93 33.04 -18.20
N VAL A 787 6.50 31.90 -18.58
CA VAL A 787 5.72 30.68 -18.86
C VAL A 787 5.85 29.75 -17.65
N VAL A 788 4.74 29.11 -17.27
CA VAL A 788 4.68 28.12 -16.19
C VAL A 788 4.08 26.82 -16.71
N SER A 789 4.77 25.69 -16.49
CA SER A 789 4.24 24.36 -16.82
C SER A 789 3.39 23.81 -15.68
N MET A 790 2.21 23.27 -15.97
CA MET A 790 1.32 22.64 -14.99
C MET A 790 0.87 21.25 -15.44
N ARG A 791 1.45 20.22 -14.81
CA ARG A 791 1.23 18.81 -15.13
C ARG A 791 -0.20 18.38 -14.91
N ASN A 792 -0.84 18.78 -13.81
CA ASN A 792 -2.20 18.33 -13.51
C ASN A 792 -3.29 19.07 -14.29
N THR A 793 -2.93 19.98 -15.21
CA THR A 793 -3.84 20.55 -16.23
C THR A 793 -3.50 20.14 -17.68
N TRP A 794 -2.37 19.45 -17.91
CA TRP A 794 -1.76 19.16 -19.22
C TRP A 794 -1.50 20.43 -20.05
N ALA A 795 -1.06 21.53 -19.42
CA ALA A 795 -0.88 22.80 -20.10
C ALA A 795 0.29 23.63 -19.57
N ALA A 796 0.79 24.51 -20.43
CA ALA A 796 1.66 25.62 -20.07
C ALA A 796 0.94 26.96 -20.25
N TYR A 797 1.13 27.89 -19.32
CA TYR A 797 0.47 29.20 -19.33
C TYR A 797 1.51 30.32 -19.42
N LYS A 798 1.34 31.25 -20.36
CA LYS A 798 2.12 32.50 -20.36
C LYS A 798 1.42 33.55 -19.52
N VAL A 799 2.08 34.09 -18.51
CA VAL A 799 1.52 34.98 -17.48
C VAL A 799 2.24 36.33 -17.49
N SER A 800 1.48 37.42 -17.45
CA SER A 800 2.03 38.78 -17.28
C SER A 800 2.37 39.06 -15.81
N ILE A 801 3.65 39.33 -15.51
CA ILE A 801 4.11 39.62 -14.13
C ILE A 801 3.39 40.83 -13.53
N ALA A 802 3.14 41.86 -14.35
CA ALA A 802 2.53 43.11 -13.89
C ALA A 802 1.02 43.01 -13.56
N THR A 803 0.34 41.89 -13.90
CA THR A 803 -1.12 41.77 -13.77
C THR A 803 -1.62 40.39 -13.31
N GLY A 804 -0.77 39.37 -13.27
CA GLY A 804 -1.16 37.97 -13.07
C GLY A 804 -2.01 37.37 -14.21
N ALA A 805 -2.30 38.13 -15.26
CA ALA A 805 -3.18 37.68 -16.35
C ALA A 805 -2.48 36.67 -17.27
N ILE A 806 -3.18 35.57 -17.56
CA ILE A 806 -2.78 34.58 -18.57
C ILE A 806 -2.98 35.22 -19.96
N GLN A 807 -1.89 35.35 -20.72
CA GLN A 807 -1.87 35.86 -22.09
C GLN A 807 -2.22 34.77 -23.12
N TRP A 808 -1.72 33.56 -22.90
CA TRP A 808 -2.09 32.37 -23.67
C TRP A 808 -1.90 31.10 -22.86
N THR A 809 -2.60 30.05 -23.28
CA THR A 809 -2.46 28.66 -22.81
C THR A 809 -2.00 27.79 -23.98
N LEU A 810 -1.04 26.90 -23.75
CA LEU A 810 -0.66 25.83 -24.68
C LEU A 810 -1.09 24.50 -24.07
N GLY A 811 -2.00 23.79 -24.73
CA GLY A 811 -2.52 22.49 -24.25
C GLY A 811 -3.75 22.59 -23.33
N GLY A 812 -3.98 21.57 -22.52
CA GLY A 812 -5.02 21.51 -21.50
C GLY A 812 -6.45 21.39 -22.01
N ARG A 813 -7.41 22.03 -21.34
CA ARG A 813 -8.83 22.09 -21.78
C ARG A 813 -9.14 23.30 -22.66
N HIS A 814 -8.40 24.39 -22.48
CA HIS A 814 -8.67 25.70 -23.10
C HIS A 814 -7.41 26.28 -23.76
N SER A 815 -6.77 25.49 -24.62
CA SER A 815 -5.60 25.91 -25.40
C SER A 815 -5.92 27.12 -26.27
N SER A 816 -5.05 28.12 -26.23
CA SER A 816 -5.03 29.25 -27.16
C SER A 816 -4.37 28.90 -28.50
N PHE A 817 -3.80 27.70 -28.64
CA PHE A 817 -3.21 27.17 -29.86
C PHE A 817 -3.93 25.89 -30.30
N LYS A 818 -4.20 25.75 -31.60
CA LYS A 818 -4.49 24.46 -32.21
C LYS A 818 -3.19 23.66 -32.26
N VAL A 819 -3.12 22.59 -31.47
CA VAL A 819 -2.01 21.64 -31.49
C VAL A 819 -2.21 20.67 -32.65
N ASP A 820 -1.20 20.53 -33.51
CA ASP A 820 -1.24 19.58 -34.63
C ASP A 820 -0.84 18.15 -34.21
N LYS A 821 -1.22 17.17 -35.03
CA LYS A 821 -1.08 15.75 -34.71
C LYS A 821 0.39 15.36 -34.43
N GLY A 822 0.64 14.82 -33.24
CA GLY A 822 1.96 14.42 -32.75
C GLY A 822 2.70 15.51 -31.97
N ALA A 823 2.16 16.74 -31.93
CA ALA A 823 2.60 17.82 -31.04
C ALA A 823 1.76 17.92 -29.76
N ASP A 824 0.70 17.12 -29.66
CA ASP A 824 -0.05 16.86 -28.42
C ASP A 824 0.88 16.23 -27.36
N PHE A 825 0.67 16.60 -26.09
CA PHE A 825 1.47 16.19 -24.93
C PHE A 825 0.57 16.07 -23.69
N GLU A 826 0.95 15.24 -22.72
CA GLU A 826 0.21 15.02 -21.48
C GLU A 826 1.16 14.91 -20.26
N TRP A 827 0.78 15.53 -19.13
CA TRP A 827 1.52 15.57 -17.84
C TRP A 827 2.90 16.29 -17.82
N GLN A 828 3.22 17.03 -18.87
CA GLN A 828 4.55 17.57 -19.23
C GLN A 828 5.39 18.28 -18.14
N HIS A 829 6.71 18.14 -18.24
CA HIS A 829 7.75 18.84 -17.46
C HIS A 829 8.58 19.79 -18.35
N ASP A 830 9.42 20.63 -17.71
CA ASP A 830 10.47 21.44 -18.36
C ASP A 830 10.05 22.24 -19.61
N VAL A 831 8.94 22.99 -19.53
CA VAL A 831 8.49 23.83 -20.66
C VAL A 831 9.34 25.10 -20.74
N VAL A 832 10.10 25.26 -21.82
CA VAL A 832 11.04 26.38 -22.05
C VAL A 832 10.79 27.02 -23.41
N VAL A 833 10.54 28.34 -23.45
CA VAL A 833 10.41 29.13 -24.69
C VAL A 833 11.74 29.81 -25.01
N TYR A 834 12.23 29.65 -26.24
CA TYR A 834 13.56 30.11 -26.63
C TYR A 834 13.53 31.56 -27.16
N PRO A 835 14.13 32.55 -26.46
CA PRO A 835 13.97 33.96 -26.79
C PRO A 835 14.41 34.31 -28.23
N GLY A 836 13.58 35.07 -28.93
CA GLY A 836 13.83 35.46 -30.33
C GLY A 836 13.55 34.36 -31.35
N THR A 837 13.04 33.19 -30.93
CA THR A 837 12.66 32.08 -31.81
C THR A 837 11.17 31.73 -31.65
N PRO A 838 10.57 30.97 -32.59
CA PRO A 838 9.25 30.39 -32.41
C PRO A 838 9.28 29.04 -31.66
N LEU A 839 10.42 28.63 -31.09
CA LEU A 839 10.61 27.29 -30.53
C LEU A 839 10.28 27.23 -29.04
N VAL A 840 9.67 26.11 -28.65
CA VAL A 840 9.37 25.73 -27.28
C VAL A 840 9.78 24.28 -27.09
N THR A 841 10.62 23.98 -26.10
CA THR A 841 10.86 22.59 -25.67
C THR A 841 9.99 22.24 -24.49
N LEU A 842 9.73 20.95 -24.33
CA LEU A 842 9.11 20.35 -23.16
C LEU A 842 9.44 18.85 -23.10
N PHE A 843 9.43 18.29 -21.89
CA PHE A 843 9.44 16.85 -21.69
C PHE A 843 7.99 16.36 -21.61
N ASP A 844 7.60 15.45 -22.49
CA ASP A 844 6.26 14.87 -22.60
C ASP A 844 6.28 13.46 -22.00
N ASP A 845 5.88 13.38 -20.74
CA ASP A 845 5.79 12.13 -19.99
C ASP A 845 4.87 11.11 -20.67
N HIS A 846 3.74 11.56 -21.23
CA HIS A 846 2.62 10.70 -21.64
C HIS A 846 2.12 9.74 -20.54
N CYS A 847 2.51 9.98 -19.29
CA CYS A 847 2.54 8.97 -18.24
C CYS A 847 1.97 9.45 -16.89
N CYS A 848 1.85 8.50 -15.98
CA CYS A 848 0.70 8.34 -15.11
C CYS A 848 0.47 9.48 -14.10
N GLN A 849 -0.78 9.92 -13.95
CA GLN A 849 -1.17 10.67 -12.75
C GLN A 849 -0.93 9.80 -11.51
N ILE A 850 -0.05 10.26 -10.61
CA ILE A 850 0.03 9.74 -9.24
C ILE A 850 -1.13 10.34 -8.45
N THR A 851 -2.23 9.59 -8.32
CA THR A 851 -3.23 9.88 -7.29
C THR A 851 -2.70 9.35 -5.95
N GLY A 852 -2.32 10.29 -5.07
CA GLY A 852 -1.50 10.00 -3.89
C GLY A 852 -1.98 8.83 -3.02
N GLY A 853 -1.03 8.06 -2.49
CA GLY A 853 -1.28 6.79 -1.81
C GLY A 853 -1.20 5.56 -2.74
N GLY A 854 -0.34 5.61 -3.77
CA GLY A 854 0.01 4.44 -4.60
C GLY A 854 -0.97 4.10 -5.73
N THR A 855 -1.89 4.99 -6.08
CA THR A 855 -2.83 4.77 -7.20
C THR A 855 -2.37 5.52 -8.45
N TYR A 856 -2.02 4.77 -9.49
CA TYR A 856 -1.58 5.28 -10.78
C TYR A 856 -2.72 5.19 -11.82
N VAL A 857 -2.70 6.10 -12.79
CA VAL A 857 -3.32 5.91 -14.11
C VAL A 857 -2.41 4.96 -14.93
N ASN A 858 -2.71 4.66 -16.20
CA ASN A 858 -1.79 3.97 -17.11
C ASN A 858 -1.17 4.99 -18.11
N PRO A 859 0.00 4.72 -18.71
CA PRO A 859 0.55 5.56 -19.78
C PRO A 859 -0.39 5.61 -20.99
N THR A 860 -0.45 6.77 -21.66
CA THR A 860 -1.20 6.96 -22.90
C THR A 860 -0.34 6.71 -24.15
N ALA A 861 0.97 6.95 -24.05
CA ALA A 861 2.01 6.55 -25.01
C ALA A 861 3.38 6.49 -24.29
N PRO A 862 4.49 6.16 -24.97
CA PRO A 862 5.84 6.25 -24.39
C PRO A 862 6.29 7.70 -24.20
N SER A 863 7.11 7.92 -23.17
CA SER A 863 7.65 9.25 -22.83
C SER A 863 8.69 9.73 -23.84
N ARG A 864 8.73 11.05 -24.08
CA ARG A 864 9.57 11.66 -25.12
C ARG A 864 9.91 13.11 -24.82
N ALA A 865 11.08 13.55 -25.27
CA ALA A 865 11.43 14.96 -25.35
C ALA A 865 10.83 15.56 -26.63
N LEU A 866 10.19 16.72 -26.53
CA LEU A 866 9.53 17.41 -27.66
C LEU A 866 10.11 18.81 -27.90
N VAL A 867 10.30 19.12 -29.18
CA VAL A 867 10.56 20.48 -29.68
C VAL A 867 9.37 20.89 -30.53
N LEU A 868 8.63 21.90 -30.08
CA LEU A 868 7.48 22.47 -30.76
C LEU A 868 7.84 23.82 -31.38
N LYS A 869 7.14 24.15 -32.47
CA LYS A 869 7.14 25.47 -33.09
C LYS A 869 5.76 26.10 -32.92
N LEU A 870 5.71 27.25 -32.25
CA LEU A 870 4.50 28.06 -32.10
C LEU A 870 4.44 29.15 -33.17
N ASP A 871 3.31 29.26 -33.85
CA ASP A 871 2.98 30.39 -34.71
C ASP A 871 1.94 31.28 -33.99
N PRO A 872 2.33 32.46 -33.47
CA PRO A 872 1.41 33.37 -32.79
C PRO A 872 0.50 34.15 -33.75
N GLY A 873 0.70 34.07 -35.06
CA GLY A 873 -0.17 34.67 -36.07
C GLY A 873 -1.30 33.74 -36.52
N THR A 874 -1.01 32.45 -36.69
CA THR A 874 -2.03 31.44 -37.03
C THR A 874 -2.62 30.71 -35.83
N HIS A 875 -2.04 30.88 -34.63
CA HIS A 875 -2.40 30.13 -33.42
C HIS A 875 -2.28 28.61 -33.59
N ILE A 876 -1.22 28.15 -34.26
CA ILE A 876 -0.91 26.72 -34.45
C ILE A 876 0.38 26.35 -33.72
N ALA A 877 0.37 25.20 -33.04
CA ALA A 877 1.54 24.55 -32.47
C ALA A 877 1.88 23.29 -33.29
N THR A 878 3.03 23.29 -33.96
CA THR A 878 3.48 22.19 -34.83
C THR A 878 4.71 21.49 -34.28
N LEU A 879 4.82 20.17 -34.47
CA LEU A 879 6.02 19.42 -34.08
C LEU A 879 7.23 19.84 -34.95
N ALA A 880 8.34 20.20 -34.29
CA ALA A 880 9.62 20.51 -34.95
C ALA A 880 10.66 19.40 -34.76
N GLY A 881 10.64 18.71 -33.61
CA GLY A 881 11.49 17.56 -33.30
C GLY A 881 10.91 16.71 -32.16
N GLN A 882 11.28 15.44 -32.10
CA GLN A 882 10.97 14.54 -30.96
C GLN A 882 12.09 13.52 -30.76
N TYR A 883 12.35 13.15 -29.52
CA TYR A 883 13.40 12.20 -29.13
C TYR A 883 12.85 11.22 -28.08
N GLY A 884 13.12 9.92 -28.24
CA GLY A 884 12.50 8.85 -27.45
C GLY A 884 13.47 7.70 -27.13
N HIS A 885 13.31 7.08 -25.97
CA HIS A 885 14.17 5.99 -25.48
C HIS A 885 13.61 4.60 -25.87
N GLY A 886 13.26 4.44 -27.14
CA GLY A 886 12.58 3.25 -27.67
C GLY A 886 11.04 3.34 -27.60
N SER A 887 10.35 2.23 -27.92
CA SER A 887 8.89 2.23 -28.16
C SER A 887 8.02 1.89 -26.94
N ASN A 888 8.62 1.49 -25.83
CA ASN A 888 7.97 0.98 -24.62
C ASN A 888 8.70 1.54 -23.37
N PHE A 889 9.00 2.83 -23.38
CA PHE A 889 9.75 3.48 -22.31
C PHE A 889 8.87 4.53 -21.64
N ASP A 890 8.75 4.38 -20.32
CA ASP A 890 7.87 5.18 -19.49
C ASP A 890 8.73 5.88 -18.41
N ALA A 891 8.86 7.20 -18.52
CA ALA A 891 9.20 8.09 -17.43
C ALA A 891 7.87 8.62 -16.86
N GLU A 892 7.52 8.16 -15.66
CA GLU A 892 6.21 8.43 -15.04
C GLU A 892 6.06 9.88 -14.55
N TYR A 893 7.18 10.54 -14.28
CA TYR A 893 7.27 11.91 -13.77
C TYR A 893 8.70 12.44 -13.96
N MET A 894 8.86 13.77 -13.95
CA MET A 894 10.14 14.50 -14.05
C MET A 894 10.83 14.36 -15.41
N GLY A 895 11.80 15.23 -15.69
CA GLY A 895 12.58 15.19 -16.94
C GLY A 895 12.96 16.57 -17.47
N SER A 896 13.76 16.59 -18.54
CA SER A 896 14.22 17.80 -19.24
C SER A 896 14.36 17.65 -20.75
N THR A 897 14.33 18.77 -21.48
CA THR A 897 14.59 18.84 -22.93
C THR A 897 15.36 20.11 -23.27
N GLU A 898 16.68 19.96 -23.45
CA GLU A 898 17.63 21.07 -23.64
C GLU A 898 18.31 21.01 -25.04
N PRO A 899 18.00 21.95 -25.96
CA PRO A 899 18.64 22.04 -27.27
C PRO A 899 20.01 22.71 -27.15
N LEU A 900 21.04 22.02 -27.61
CA LEU A 900 22.45 22.36 -27.39
C LEU A 900 23.03 23.23 -28.52
N THR A 901 24.06 24.00 -28.20
CA THR A 901 24.68 24.98 -29.13
C THR A 901 25.30 24.39 -30.41
N ASN A 902 25.50 23.07 -30.47
CA ASN A 902 25.97 22.34 -31.65
C ASN A 902 24.83 21.72 -32.50
N GLY A 903 23.57 21.88 -32.11
CA GLY A 903 22.40 21.28 -32.76
C GLY A 903 22.08 19.84 -32.31
N ASN A 904 22.69 19.37 -31.22
CA ASN A 904 22.25 18.17 -30.50
C ASN A 904 21.13 18.52 -29.49
N GLU A 905 20.46 17.51 -28.95
CA GLU A 905 19.47 17.65 -27.87
C GLU A 905 19.93 16.85 -26.64
N PHE A 906 19.85 17.43 -25.44
CA PHE A 906 20.09 16.74 -24.17
C PHE A 906 18.75 16.45 -23.46
N VAL A 907 18.59 15.24 -22.96
CA VAL A 907 17.34 14.78 -22.34
C VAL A 907 17.63 14.11 -21.01
N GLY A 908 17.08 14.66 -19.92
CA GLY A 908 16.98 13.96 -18.64
C GLY A 908 15.66 13.21 -18.56
N TRP A 909 15.67 11.91 -18.21
CA TRP A 909 14.47 11.07 -18.21
C TRP A 909 13.77 10.95 -16.84
N GLY A 910 14.04 11.87 -15.92
CA GLY A 910 13.26 12.03 -14.70
C GLY A 910 13.25 10.81 -13.78
N SER A 911 12.06 10.23 -13.59
CA SER A 911 11.82 9.02 -12.80
C SER A 911 12.40 7.75 -13.44
N ALA A 912 12.81 7.80 -14.70
CA ALA A 912 13.62 6.75 -15.30
C ALA A 912 15.12 7.06 -15.06
N PRO A 913 15.96 6.07 -14.74
CA PRO A 913 17.32 6.28 -14.23
C PRO A 913 18.34 6.65 -15.34
N PHE A 914 17.98 7.54 -16.27
CA PHE A 914 18.71 7.81 -17.50
C PHE A 914 18.87 9.31 -17.80
N PHE A 915 19.93 9.65 -18.54
CA PHE A 915 20.04 10.89 -19.30
C PHE A 915 20.84 10.65 -20.58
N SER A 916 20.41 11.25 -21.68
CA SER A 916 20.88 10.93 -23.04
C SER A 916 21.17 12.20 -23.84
N GLU A 917 22.05 12.08 -24.84
CA GLU A 917 22.31 13.13 -25.83
C GLU A 917 22.02 12.59 -27.24
N PHE A 918 21.30 13.35 -28.07
CA PHE A 918 20.89 12.98 -29.43
C PHE A 918 21.46 13.95 -30.46
N ASP A 919 21.81 13.49 -31.66
CA ASP A 919 22.06 14.41 -32.79
C ASP A 919 20.76 14.95 -33.41
N SER A 920 20.87 16.03 -34.19
CA SER A 920 19.76 16.67 -34.93
C SER A 920 18.93 15.74 -35.84
N SER A 921 19.36 14.49 -36.06
CA SER A 921 18.61 13.47 -36.82
C SER A 921 17.95 12.43 -35.91
N GLY A 922 17.96 12.63 -34.60
CA GLY A 922 17.38 11.72 -33.60
C GLY A 922 18.27 10.54 -33.21
N ASN A 923 19.55 10.50 -33.61
CA ASN A 923 20.42 9.38 -33.21
C ASN A 923 21.01 9.62 -31.82
N MET A 924 20.76 8.71 -30.89
CA MET A 924 21.36 8.69 -29.55
C MET A 924 22.89 8.54 -29.65
N LEU A 925 23.63 9.50 -29.06
CA LEU A 925 25.09 9.61 -29.02
C LEU A 925 25.69 9.20 -27.68
N LEU A 926 24.92 9.45 -26.62
CA LEU A 926 25.16 9.08 -25.22
C LEU A 926 23.85 8.53 -24.66
N ASP A 927 23.93 7.45 -23.89
CA ASP A 927 22.88 7.05 -22.96
C ASP A 927 23.52 6.65 -21.64
N ALA A 928 23.45 7.55 -20.67
CA ALA A 928 24.00 7.39 -19.34
C ALA A 928 22.92 6.87 -18.38
N ARG A 929 23.29 5.99 -17.46
CA ARG A 929 22.38 5.32 -16.53
C ARG A 929 22.87 5.39 -15.09
N LEU A 930 22.00 5.83 -14.19
CA LEU A 930 22.18 5.81 -12.74
C LEU A 930 22.09 4.38 -12.18
N PRO A 931 22.77 4.08 -11.05
CA PRO A 931 22.86 2.71 -10.55
C PRO A 931 21.57 2.27 -9.83
N GLY A 932 21.01 1.13 -10.25
CA GLY A 932 19.84 0.51 -9.60
C GLY A 932 18.53 1.26 -9.84
N SER A 933 18.01 1.88 -8.77
CA SER A 933 16.77 2.67 -8.71
C SER A 933 17.02 4.12 -8.27
N ASP A 934 18.27 4.58 -8.35
CA ASP A 934 18.63 6.00 -8.22
C ASP A 934 18.16 6.75 -9.50
N ILE A 935 17.52 7.90 -9.33
CA ILE A 935 16.90 8.77 -10.36
C ILE A 935 17.38 10.23 -10.21
N SER A 936 16.89 11.15 -11.04
CA SER A 936 17.15 12.60 -10.91
C SER A 936 15.99 13.42 -11.46
N TYR A 937 15.66 14.55 -10.83
CA TYR A 937 14.59 15.44 -11.28
C TYR A 937 14.86 16.03 -12.67
N ARG A 938 16.10 16.46 -12.92
CA ARG A 938 16.53 17.11 -14.17
C ARG A 938 18.00 16.79 -14.44
N ALA A 939 18.38 16.76 -15.71
CA ALA A 939 19.78 16.76 -16.13
C ALA A 939 19.97 17.75 -17.29
N THR A 940 21.05 18.54 -17.22
CA THR A 940 21.40 19.60 -18.20
C THR A 940 22.90 19.60 -18.50
N LEU A 941 23.34 20.27 -19.58
CA LEU A 941 24.74 20.32 -20.01
C LEU A 941 25.34 21.75 -19.93
N GLU A 942 25.91 22.07 -18.78
CA GLU A 942 26.22 23.44 -18.37
C GLU A 942 27.71 23.82 -18.51
N PRO A 943 28.04 25.07 -18.90
CA PRO A 943 29.41 25.56 -18.98
C PRO A 943 29.92 26.05 -17.61
N TRP A 944 30.64 25.19 -16.87
CA TRP A 944 31.09 25.49 -15.50
C TRP A 944 32.60 25.77 -15.32
N VAL A 945 32.94 26.68 -14.41
CA VAL A 945 34.31 26.95 -13.95
C VAL A 945 34.37 27.00 -12.42
N GLY A 946 34.57 25.83 -11.80
CA GLY A 946 34.75 25.71 -10.35
C GLY A 946 36.19 26.03 -9.91
N GLN A 947 36.30 26.88 -8.88
CA GLN A 947 37.54 27.38 -8.28
C GLN A 947 37.48 27.22 -6.75
N PRO A 948 37.45 25.99 -6.21
CA PRO A 948 37.36 25.74 -4.77
C PRO A 948 38.53 26.39 -3.99
N LEU A 949 38.22 27.01 -2.86
CA LEU A 949 39.22 27.70 -2.01
C LEU A 949 39.92 26.79 -1.01
N ASP A 950 39.32 25.65 -0.65
CA ASP A 950 39.98 24.61 0.13
C ASP A 950 41.19 24.03 -0.63
N PRO A 951 42.29 23.65 0.04
CA PRO A 951 43.45 23.07 -0.64
C PRO A 951 43.12 21.70 -1.27
N PRO A 952 43.82 21.29 -2.35
CA PRO A 952 43.74 19.93 -2.88
C PRO A 952 43.86 18.85 -1.80
N ALA A 953 43.08 17.79 -1.95
CA ALA A 953 43.13 16.63 -1.08
C ALA A 953 44.14 15.60 -1.62
N GLY A 954 44.78 14.88 -0.69
CA GLY A 954 45.74 13.84 -1.06
C GLY A 954 45.91 12.79 0.02
N ALA A 955 46.19 11.57 -0.42
CA ALA A 955 46.48 10.42 0.44
C ALA A 955 47.58 9.55 -0.19
N ALA A 956 48.35 8.83 0.62
CA ALA A 956 49.37 7.91 0.13
C ALA A 956 49.15 6.53 0.74
N ARG A 957 49.00 5.50 -0.10
CA ARG A 957 48.89 4.10 0.35
C ARG A 957 50.09 3.30 -0.14
N ARG A 958 50.56 2.38 0.71
CA ARG A 958 51.59 1.40 0.34
C ARG A 958 50.93 0.11 -0.16
N THR A 959 51.44 -0.45 -1.25
CA THR A 959 51.01 -1.74 -1.79
C THR A 959 52.25 -2.55 -2.16
N GLY A 960 52.62 -3.48 -1.28
CA GLY A 960 53.93 -4.16 -1.36
C GLY A 960 55.08 -3.15 -1.24
N SER A 961 56.02 -3.20 -2.19
CA SER A 961 57.18 -2.29 -2.25
C SER A 961 56.89 -0.93 -2.91
N ARG A 962 55.67 -0.69 -3.41
CA ARG A 962 55.31 0.54 -4.13
C ARG A 962 54.41 1.45 -3.29
N THR A 963 54.57 2.75 -3.43
CA THR A 963 53.65 3.76 -2.88
C THR A 963 52.82 4.35 -4.01
N VAL A 964 51.52 4.49 -3.80
CA VAL A 964 50.63 5.22 -4.72
C VAL A 964 50.11 6.44 -3.98
N VAL A 965 50.33 7.61 -4.57
CA VAL A 965 49.78 8.88 -4.10
C VAL A 965 48.52 9.19 -4.89
N TYR A 966 47.43 9.40 -4.18
CA TYR A 966 46.12 9.74 -4.71
C TYR A 966 45.89 11.24 -4.54
N ALA A 967 45.46 11.91 -5.60
CA ALA A 967 45.24 13.36 -5.63
C ALA A 967 43.85 13.70 -6.16
N SER A 968 43.09 14.53 -5.45
CA SER A 968 41.79 15.04 -5.90
C SER A 968 41.59 16.50 -5.47
N TRP A 969 40.64 17.19 -6.11
CA TRP A 969 40.23 18.54 -5.69
C TRP A 969 38.78 18.75 -6.12
N ASN A 970 37.86 18.61 -5.15
CA ASN A 970 36.41 18.56 -5.40
C ASN A 970 35.93 19.86 -6.08
N GLY A 971 35.46 19.76 -7.33
CA GLY A 971 35.00 20.89 -8.14
C GLY A 971 36.06 21.69 -8.89
N ALA A 972 37.35 21.35 -8.79
CA ALA A 972 38.40 22.09 -9.50
C ALA A 972 38.46 21.72 -11.00
N THR A 973 37.85 22.54 -11.84
CA THR A 973 37.74 22.31 -13.30
C THR A 973 39.04 22.62 -14.06
N GLN A 974 39.85 23.57 -13.56
CA GLN A 974 41.06 24.06 -14.25
C GLN A 974 42.28 23.11 -14.14
N VAL A 975 42.22 22.07 -13.30
CA VAL A 975 43.35 21.14 -13.09
C VAL A 975 43.53 20.24 -14.32
N LYS A 976 44.69 20.33 -14.97
CA LYS A 976 45.08 19.46 -16.10
C LYS A 976 46.08 18.39 -15.68
N ALA A 977 46.95 18.68 -14.72
CA ALA A 977 47.99 17.75 -14.25
C ALA A 977 48.26 17.90 -12.74
N TRP A 978 48.99 16.93 -12.21
CA TRP A 978 49.42 16.84 -10.82
C TRP A 978 50.93 16.69 -10.73
N ARG A 979 51.56 17.36 -9.78
CA ARG A 979 52.95 17.12 -9.36
C ARG A 979 52.95 16.65 -7.90
N VAL A 980 53.54 15.48 -7.64
CA VAL A 980 53.73 14.94 -6.29
C VAL A 980 55.06 15.45 -5.76
N LEU A 981 55.03 16.09 -4.60
CA LEU A 981 56.21 16.36 -3.80
C LEU A 981 56.34 15.28 -2.71
N GLY A 982 57.55 14.82 -2.44
CA GLY A 982 57.83 13.77 -1.45
C GLY A 982 59.13 14.03 -0.69
N GLY A 983 59.23 13.50 0.52
CA GLY A 983 60.45 13.60 1.33
C GLY A 983 60.36 12.91 2.69
N SER A 984 61.38 13.14 3.51
CA SER A 984 61.47 12.62 4.89
C SER A 984 60.56 13.35 5.88
N GLY A 985 60.27 14.63 5.62
CA GLY A 985 59.39 15.49 6.42
C GLY A 985 59.01 16.77 5.67
N ALA A 986 58.02 17.50 6.18
CA ALA A 986 57.38 18.62 5.47
C ALA A 986 58.30 19.78 5.06
N GLY A 987 59.45 19.96 5.72
CA GLY A 987 60.43 21.01 5.39
C GLY A 987 61.40 20.66 4.26
N ALA A 988 61.34 19.44 3.71
CA ALA A 988 62.28 18.94 2.70
C ALA A 988 61.56 18.05 1.67
N LEU A 989 60.62 18.64 0.93
CA LEU A 989 59.82 17.96 -0.10
C LEU A 989 60.31 18.34 -1.50
N THR A 990 60.73 17.36 -2.29
CA THR A 990 61.17 17.51 -3.70
C THR A 990 60.16 16.87 -4.66
N SER A 991 60.17 17.24 -5.94
CA SER A 991 59.26 16.66 -6.94
C SER A 991 59.64 15.21 -7.26
N VAL A 992 58.80 14.24 -6.86
CA VAL A 992 59.07 12.79 -6.99
C VAL A 992 58.25 12.09 -8.07
N ALA A 993 57.14 12.67 -8.50
CA ALA A 993 56.32 12.16 -9.60
C ALA A 993 55.42 13.24 -10.22
N SER A 994 54.88 12.99 -11.41
CA SER A 994 53.84 13.82 -12.03
C SER A 994 52.96 13.01 -12.98
N ALA A 995 51.67 13.36 -13.07
CA ALA A 995 50.70 12.70 -13.95
C ALA A 995 49.67 13.70 -14.49
N GLY A 996 49.06 13.42 -15.65
CA GLY A 996 47.85 14.11 -16.09
C GLY A 996 46.65 13.73 -15.22
N LYS A 997 45.65 14.63 -15.08
CA LYS A 997 44.41 14.34 -14.34
C LYS A 997 43.63 13.23 -15.06
N SER A 998 43.31 12.15 -14.35
CA SER A 998 42.64 10.96 -14.93
C SER A 998 41.14 10.87 -14.65
N GLY A 999 40.61 11.69 -13.75
CA GLY A 999 39.22 11.69 -13.26
C GLY A 999 39.08 12.60 -12.03
N PHE A 1000 38.13 12.30 -11.13
CA PHE A 1000 38.01 12.98 -9.83
C PHE A 1000 39.30 12.84 -8.99
N GLU A 1001 39.72 11.58 -8.83
CA GLU A 1001 40.95 11.19 -8.16
C GLU A 1001 41.94 10.65 -9.19
N THR A 1002 43.20 11.09 -9.09
CA THR A 1002 44.31 10.62 -9.92
C THR A 1002 45.26 9.80 -9.06
N ALA A 1003 45.47 8.54 -9.43
CA ALA A 1003 46.40 7.63 -8.76
C ALA A 1003 47.79 7.72 -9.42
N ILE A 1004 48.79 8.11 -8.64
CA ILE A 1004 50.14 8.46 -9.09
C ILE A 1004 51.14 7.53 -8.41
N PRO A 1005 51.70 6.52 -9.11
CA PRO A 1005 52.75 5.67 -8.58
C PRO A 1005 54.02 6.49 -8.27
N VAL A 1006 54.63 6.26 -7.10
CA VAL A 1006 55.90 6.87 -6.69
C VAL A 1006 56.93 5.78 -6.44
N THR A 1007 58.13 5.96 -7.00
CA THR A 1007 59.27 5.04 -6.90
C THR A 1007 60.17 5.32 -5.69
N GLU A 1008 60.16 6.53 -5.15
CA GLU A 1008 61.01 6.95 -4.04
C GLU A 1008 60.42 6.62 -2.65
N ALA A 1009 61.30 6.31 -1.69
CA ALA A 1009 60.96 5.91 -0.32
C ALA A 1009 60.64 7.11 0.60
N ALA A 1010 59.79 8.04 0.13
CA ALA A 1010 59.29 9.16 0.92
C ALA A 1010 58.32 8.72 2.03
N ARG A 1011 58.26 9.50 3.13
CA ARG A 1011 57.33 9.29 4.25
C ARG A 1011 56.22 10.34 4.29
N THR A 1012 56.54 11.56 3.89
CA THR A 1012 55.61 12.70 3.79
C THR A 1012 55.46 13.11 2.34
N PHE A 1013 54.25 13.48 1.93
CA PHE A 1013 53.90 13.88 0.58
C PHE A 1013 53.07 15.17 0.58
N GLN A 1014 53.09 15.87 -0.55
CA GLN A 1014 52.12 16.90 -0.95
C GLN A 1014 51.76 16.71 -2.42
N VAL A 1015 50.61 17.21 -2.84
CA VAL A 1015 50.21 17.28 -4.26
C VAL A 1015 49.97 18.71 -4.69
N GLN A 1016 50.55 19.10 -5.82
CA GLN A 1016 50.35 20.37 -6.47
C GLN A 1016 49.45 20.18 -7.70
N ALA A 1017 48.33 20.90 -7.73
CA ALA A 1017 47.45 20.97 -8.88
C ALA A 1017 48.03 21.96 -9.91
N LEU A 1018 48.12 21.53 -11.17
CA LEU A 1018 48.69 22.32 -12.26
C LEU A 1018 47.63 22.68 -13.32
N ASP A 1019 47.69 23.91 -13.82
CA ASP A 1019 46.89 24.37 -14.95
C ASP A 1019 47.45 23.88 -16.30
N GLU A 1020 46.78 24.27 -17.39
CA GLU A 1020 47.16 23.97 -18.78
C GLU A 1020 48.53 24.55 -19.20
N ARG A 1021 49.07 25.52 -18.46
CA ARG A 1021 50.39 26.12 -18.66
C ARG A 1021 51.43 25.52 -17.70
N GLY A 1022 51.10 24.46 -16.96
CA GLY A 1022 51.97 23.81 -15.98
C GLY A 1022 52.20 24.60 -14.69
N ARG A 1023 51.45 25.70 -14.48
CA ARG A 1023 51.57 26.58 -13.31
C ARG A 1023 50.83 25.96 -12.13
N THR A 1024 51.42 26.01 -10.94
CA THR A 1024 50.76 25.55 -9.72
C THR A 1024 49.60 26.49 -9.37
N ILE A 1025 48.38 25.95 -9.33
CA ILE A 1025 47.14 26.67 -8.96
C ILE A 1025 46.59 26.27 -7.57
N GLY A 1026 47.07 25.16 -7.00
CA GLY A 1026 46.76 24.74 -5.64
C GLY A 1026 47.82 23.78 -5.10
N THR A 1027 47.97 23.70 -3.78
CA THR A 1027 48.89 22.75 -3.10
C THR A 1027 48.21 22.18 -1.86
N SER A 1028 48.28 20.86 -1.68
CA SER A 1028 47.67 20.18 -0.54
C SER A 1028 48.34 20.53 0.79
N ARG A 1029 47.66 20.27 1.90
CA ARG A 1029 48.35 20.08 3.19
C ARG A 1029 49.29 18.86 3.09
N PRO A 1030 50.39 18.79 3.86
CA PRO A 1030 51.22 17.59 3.91
C PRO A 1030 50.44 16.39 4.47
N PHE A 1031 50.66 15.20 3.91
CA PHE A 1031 50.08 13.94 4.38
C PHE A 1031 51.15 12.84 4.41
N THR A 1032 50.98 11.86 5.29
CA THR A 1032 51.89 10.72 5.43
C THR A 1032 51.36 9.49 4.69
N VAL A 1033 52.25 8.54 4.38
CA VAL A 1033 51.82 7.22 3.90
C VAL A 1033 51.10 6.45 5.02
N THR A 1034 49.97 5.83 4.69
CA THR A 1034 49.33 4.79 5.49
C THR A 1034 49.64 3.42 4.86
N ASP A 1035 49.89 2.42 5.69
CA ASP A 1035 49.79 1.03 5.24
C ASP A 1035 48.31 0.74 4.91
N GLY A 1036 48.07 0.04 3.79
CA GLY A 1036 46.79 0.10 3.05
C GLY A 1036 45.97 -1.17 3.01
#